data_AF-A0A9P7C939-F1
#
_entry.id   AF-A0A9P7C939-F1
#
_cell.length_a   1.000
_cell.length_b   1.000
_cell.length_c   1.000
_cell.angle_alpha   90.00
_cell.angle_beta   90.00
_cell.angle_gamma   90.00
#
_symmetry.space_group_name_H-M   'P 1'
#
loop_
_entity.id
_entity.type
_entity.pdbx_description
1 polymer ?
#
loop_
_entity_poly.entity_id
_entity_poly.type
_entity_poly.pdbx_seq_one_letter_code
_entity_poly.pdbx_strand_id
1 'polypeptide(L)'
;MEEQQSISWNSYYFVQKASLDLNYGDKIKLPAIALEQLLAKAGHSTLPSPLTFELRHPHSGAFIHCGVKEFASSSSDSAELPEWIMTALGLKAGDRVLIKLQLLPKGTWTQLKPLSDNYQDITDYRAALEAHLRGHYNTLTKGQVLFCRYGEQTYPFQVTELKPQEAVLINDTDLEVDIEGSANIGHQQSDHTKSEVGLNESVLSADVPYKDYRYWSLKLRQNTNVELKLTVEKGDIDIVISSKTKHPKVENYEWADLSSDNERLLRLMNIQANILYVGIHGYEESSVTTWEVKEIDEAMADTKMEEPEDDKEGKVQCKNCHAWIMERTVMLHEGFCYRNNAVCPWGCGKVFKKGSEELEKHWHCDQCDAIGSIDGKKKHVEYYHTPKMCVCNTFTTDSYESLAEHKCTDCSEKMIICKYCHTLVAQGVVSLDPRDRLLGLRSHESYCGSRTITCQKCSKPIPIKDIQVHAKVHEIKRQQQTLPPACSNMNCTRPRAKNRLSLCQYCFGPFWMSEDDPKNTKLVQKVARKLHAQLTEGCGKKWCQNKYCATSTNDKRDATTAASLLIPMIKNLPRELNKPNPNPELYFCVDESISQKKFLADVLYNEAEDKYELGWCVKAVESEQGDLDRAKIWLDRNAPRKNHLL
;
A
#
# COMPACT_ATOMS: atom_id res chain seq x y z
N MET A 1 -27.95 -15.66 -23.46
CA MET A 1 -28.32 -15.25 -22.08
C MET A 1 -29.79 -15.54 -21.77
N GLU A 2 -30.50 -16.34 -22.59
CA GLU A 2 -31.94 -16.61 -22.46
C GLU A 2 -32.27 -18.01 -21.89
N GLU A 3 -31.29 -18.89 -21.63
CA GLU A 3 -31.55 -20.27 -21.18
C GLU A 3 -31.55 -20.49 -19.65
N GLN A 4 -31.28 -19.47 -18.83
CA GLN A 4 -31.20 -19.63 -17.35
C GLN A 4 -32.52 -19.40 -16.59
N GLN A 5 -33.63 -19.11 -17.29
CA GLN A 5 -34.91 -18.75 -16.65
C GLN A 5 -35.82 -19.93 -16.22
N SER A 6 -35.38 -21.20 -16.32
CA SER A 6 -36.29 -22.34 -16.13
C SER A 6 -36.30 -23.00 -14.74
N ILE A 7 -35.37 -22.66 -13.83
CA ILE A 7 -35.28 -23.33 -12.52
C ILE A 7 -36.16 -22.62 -11.49
N SER A 8 -37.32 -23.20 -11.18
CA SER A 8 -38.20 -22.72 -10.10
C SER A 8 -38.08 -23.62 -8.86
N TRP A 9 -37.56 -23.08 -7.76
CA TRP A 9 -37.43 -23.78 -6.49
C TRP A 9 -37.97 -22.95 -5.33
N ASN A 10 -38.74 -23.59 -4.45
CA ASN A 10 -39.17 -23.03 -3.18
C ASN A 10 -39.31 -24.15 -2.13
N SER A 11 -39.07 -23.81 -0.87
CA SER A 11 -39.26 -24.72 0.26
C SER A 11 -39.51 -23.92 1.55
N TYR A 12 -40.10 -24.57 2.55
CA TYR A 12 -40.30 -24.00 3.88
C TYR A 12 -39.23 -24.52 4.83
N TYR A 13 -38.70 -23.65 5.67
CA TYR A 13 -37.74 -24.00 6.72
C TYR A 13 -38.12 -23.35 8.04
N PHE A 14 -37.72 -23.97 9.15
CA PHE A 14 -37.79 -23.38 10.47
C PHE A 14 -36.65 -22.37 10.66
N VAL A 15 -36.95 -21.21 11.25
CA VAL A 15 -35.97 -20.16 11.47
C VAL A 15 -35.14 -20.45 12.72
N GLN A 16 -33.82 -20.43 12.58
CA GLN A 16 -32.87 -20.42 13.69
C GLN A 16 -32.06 -19.13 13.66
N LYS A 17 -31.71 -18.64 14.86
CA LYS A 17 -30.86 -17.45 15.01
C LYS A 17 -29.43 -17.81 14.61
N ALA A 18 -28.88 -17.11 13.63
CA ALA A 18 -27.49 -17.28 13.21
C ALA A 18 -26.49 -16.75 14.24
N SER A 19 -25.22 -17.17 14.12
CA SER A 19 -24.10 -16.63 14.88
C SER A 19 -23.82 -15.16 14.54
N LEU A 20 -23.18 -14.43 15.46
CA LEU A 20 -22.88 -13.00 15.34
C LEU A 20 -22.14 -12.65 14.03
N ASP A 21 -21.29 -13.53 13.51
CA ASP A 21 -20.54 -13.30 12.28
C ASP A 21 -21.43 -13.15 11.02
N LEU A 22 -22.65 -13.70 11.04
CA LEU A 22 -23.61 -13.56 9.94
C LEU A 22 -24.46 -12.28 10.05
N ASN A 23 -24.46 -11.61 11.20
CA ASN A 23 -25.27 -10.40 11.40
C ASN A 23 -24.78 -9.19 10.62
N TYR A 24 -23.54 -9.23 10.10
CA TYR A 24 -22.97 -8.11 9.37
C TYR A 24 -23.40 -8.03 7.90
N GLY A 25 -24.10 -9.03 7.34
CA GLY A 25 -24.46 -9.08 5.93
C GLY A 25 -25.78 -9.80 5.63
N ASP A 26 -26.06 -10.06 4.35
CA ASP A 26 -27.29 -10.68 3.85
C ASP A 26 -27.14 -12.16 3.50
N LYS A 27 -26.15 -12.84 4.07
CA LYS A 27 -25.88 -14.24 3.77
C LYS A 27 -26.56 -15.13 4.82
N ILE A 28 -27.23 -16.18 4.36
CA ILE A 28 -27.91 -17.16 5.22
C ILE A 28 -27.23 -18.53 5.13
N LYS A 29 -27.51 -19.42 6.09
CA LYS A 29 -27.17 -20.85 5.95
C LYS A 29 -28.41 -21.67 5.69
N LEU A 30 -28.33 -22.53 4.69
CA LEU A 30 -29.39 -23.46 4.32
C LEU A 30 -28.97 -24.89 4.62
N PRO A 31 -29.89 -25.82 4.89
CA PRO A 31 -29.54 -27.23 5.08
C PRO A 31 -29.13 -27.91 3.77
N ALA A 32 -28.33 -28.97 3.83
CA ALA A 32 -27.86 -29.72 2.66
C ALA A 32 -29.00 -30.21 1.74
N ILE A 33 -30.16 -30.55 2.32
CA ILE A 33 -31.38 -30.93 1.58
C ILE A 33 -31.82 -29.83 0.59
N ALA A 34 -31.61 -28.55 0.91
CA ALA A 34 -31.93 -27.46 -0.01
C ALA A 34 -31.10 -27.54 -1.29
N LEU A 35 -29.81 -27.84 -1.17
CA LEU A 35 -28.90 -28.01 -2.30
C LEU A 35 -29.24 -29.25 -3.12
N GLU A 36 -29.55 -30.36 -2.47
CA GLU A 36 -29.98 -31.60 -3.15
C GLU A 36 -31.25 -31.36 -3.99
N GLN A 37 -32.24 -30.66 -3.43
CA GLN A 37 -33.45 -30.30 -4.15
C GLN A 37 -33.18 -29.33 -5.31
N LEU A 38 -32.30 -28.35 -5.13
CA LEU A 38 -31.89 -27.42 -6.19
C LEU A 38 -31.19 -28.15 -7.34
N LEU A 39 -30.27 -29.07 -7.04
CA LEU A 39 -29.58 -29.90 -8.02
C LEU A 39 -30.54 -30.84 -8.74
N ALA A 40 -31.48 -31.46 -8.01
CA ALA A 40 -32.51 -32.31 -8.60
C ALA A 40 -33.39 -31.54 -9.61
N LYS A 41 -33.72 -30.27 -9.31
CA LYS A 41 -34.48 -29.41 -10.23
C LYS A 41 -33.65 -28.85 -11.38
N ALA A 42 -32.34 -28.65 -11.18
CA ALA A 42 -31.43 -28.21 -12.23
C ALA A 42 -31.08 -29.34 -13.22
N GLY A 43 -31.14 -30.61 -12.79
CA GLY A 43 -30.82 -31.76 -13.63
C GLY A 43 -29.36 -31.70 -14.12
N HIS A 44 -29.16 -31.60 -15.44
CA HIS A 44 -27.84 -31.47 -16.08
C HIS A 44 -27.42 -30.01 -16.33
N SER A 45 -28.28 -29.04 -15.99
CA SER A 45 -27.97 -27.61 -16.16
C SER A 45 -27.10 -27.10 -15.01
N THR A 46 -26.24 -26.14 -15.30
CA THR A 46 -25.41 -25.50 -14.28
C THR A 46 -26.26 -24.56 -13.44
N LEU A 47 -26.14 -24.66 -12.11
CA LEU A 47 -26.79 -23.73 -11.21
C LEU A 47 -26.26 -22.30 -11.47
N PRO A 48 -27.13 -21.29 -11.43
CA PRO A 48 -26.72 -19.91 -11.60
C PRO A 48 -25.80 -19.49 -10.45
N SER A 49 -24.77 -18.73 -10.78
CA SER A 49 -23.82 -18.17 -9.81
C SER A 49 -23.82 -16.65 -9.94
N PRO A 50 -24.07 -15.88 -8.87
CA PRO A 50 -24.36 -16.33 -7.49
C PRO A 50 -25.80 -16.81 -7.29
N LEU A 51 -26.02 -17.66 -6.27
CA LEU A 51 -27.35 -18.10 -5.84
C LEU A 51 -28.00 -17.05 -4.93
N THR A 52 -29.14 -16.53 -5.37
CA THR A 52 -29.95 -15.54 -4.64
C THR A 52 -31.34 -16.08 -4.32
N PHE A 53 -31.83 -15.75 -3.13
CA PHE A 53 -33.11 -16.25 -2.62
C PHE A 53 -34.00 -15.11 -2.15
N GLU A 54 -35.30 -15.26 -2.38
CA GLU A 54 -36.38 -14.46 -1.78
C GLU A 54 -36.86 -15.19 -0.51
N LEU A 55 -36.73 -14.52 0.63
CA LEU A 55 -37.29 -14.95 1.91
C LEU A 55 -38.60 -14.22 2.12
N ARG A 56 -39.67 -14.98 2.36
CA ARG A 56 -40.99 -14.44 2.57
C ARG A 56 -41.62 -14.99 3.84
N HIS A 57 -42.15 -14.09 4.65
CA HIS A 57 -42.95 -14.46 5.79
C HIS A 57 -44.31 -15.01 5.28
N PRO A 58 -44.73 -16.24 5.64
CA PRO A 58 -45.94 -16.86 5.10
C PRO A 58 -47.24 -16.08 5.37
N HIS A 59 -47.34 -15.46 6.55
CA HIS A 59 -48.56 -14.76 6.99
C HIS A 59 -48.56 -13.23 6.73
N SER A 60 -47.46 -12.50 7.01
CA SER A 60 -47.42 -11.04 6.84
C SER A 60 -47.18 -10.61 5.39
N GLY A 61 -46.66 -11.51 4.54
CA GLY A 61 -46.28 -11.18 3.17
C GLY A 61 -45.02 -10.32 3.04
N ALA A 62 -44.39 -9.94 4.16
CA ALA A 62 -43.09 -9.29 4.17
C ALA A 62 -42.06 -10.17 3.46
N PHE A 63 -41.21 -9.57 2.63
CA PHE A 63 -40.19 -10.28 1.88
C PHE A 63 -38.87 -9.51 1.87
N ILE A 64 -37.78 -10.24 1.69
CA ILE A 64 -36.43 -9.71 1.53
C ILE A 64 -35.60 -10.68 0.70
N HIS A 65 -34.60 -10.16 0.00
CA HIS A 65 -33.66 -10.99 -0.76
C HIS A 65 -32.35 -11.19 0.02
N CYS A 66 -31.72 -12.33 -0.19
CA CYS A 66 -30.49 -12.71 0.49
C CYS A 66 -29.63 -13.64 -0.38
N GLY A 67 -28.35 -13.75 -0.07
CA GLY A 67 -27.48 -14.80 -0.63
C GLY A 67 -27.31 -16.00 0.30
N VAL A 68 -26.70 -17.07 -0.19
CA VAL A 68 -26.30 -18.22 0.65
C VAL A 68 -24.81 -18.15 0.98
N LYS A 69 -24.45 -18.35 2.26
CA LYS A 69 -23.05 -18.46 2.71
C LYS A 69 -22.52 -19.87 2.49
N GLU A 70 -23.26 -20.85 2.99
CA GLU A 70 -22.93 -22.28 2.94
C GLU A 70 -24.19 -23.13 3.07
N PHE A 71 -24.09 -24.39 2.64
CA PHE A 71 -25.09 -25.42 2.90
C PHE A 71 -24.60 -26.28 4.07
N ALA A 72 -25.26 -26.18 5.22
CA ALA A 72 -24.90 -26.91 6.42
C ALA A 72 -25.12 -28.41 6.23
N SER A 73 -24.19 -29.23 6.73
CA SER A 73 -24.25 -30.69 6.65
C SER A 73 -25.26 -31.32 7.60
N SER A 74 -25.91 -30.53 8.47
CA SER A 74 -26.97 -31.00 9.36
C SER A 74 -28.25 -31.29 8.58
N SER A 75 -28.84 -32.46 8.81
CA SER A 75 -30.13 -32.88 8.22
C SER A 75 -31.34 -32.21 8.88
N SER A 76 -31.16 -31.06 9.53
CA SER A 76 -32.22 -30.31 10.17
C SER A 76 -33.02 -29.52 9.14
N ASP A 77 -34.33 -29.41 9.33
CA ASP A 77 -35.22 -28.61 8.47
C ASP A 77 -35.21 -27.12 8.86
N SER A 78 -34.04 -26.63 9.27
CA SER A 78 -33.84 -25.27 9.79
C SER A 78 -32.88 -24.46 8.94
N ALA A 79 -33.23 -23.18 8.74
CA ALA A 79 -32.38 -22.19 8.09
C ALA A 79 -31.87 -21.19 9.15
N GLU A 80 -30.58 -20.91 9.13
CA GLU A 80 -29.98 -19.91 10.02
C GLU A 80 -30.05 -18.54 9.35
N LEU A 81 -30.77 -17.61 9.98
CA LEU A 81 -30.96 -16.25 9.50
C LEU A 81 -30.25 -15.24 10.41
N PRO A 82 -29.63 -14.19 9.84
CA PRO A 82 -29.21 -13.01 10.59
C PRO A 82 -30.37 -12.38 11.38
N GLU A 83 -30.06 -11.87 12.57
CA GLU A 83 -31.05 -11.28 13.48
C GLU A 83 -31.77 -10.07 12.86
N TRP A 84 -31.06 -9.29 12.04
CA TRP A 84 -31.64 -8.15 11.34
C TRP A 84 -32.64 -8.59 10.24
N ILE A 85 -32.39 -9.71 9.54
CA ILE A 85 -33.34 -10.30 8.56
C ILE A 85 -34.59 -10.80 9.27
N MET A 86 -34.41 -11.50 10.40
CA MET A 86 -35.53 -11.94 11.23
C MET A 86 -36.39 -10.77 11.68
N THR A 87 -35.75 -9.69 12.16
CA THR A 87 -36.43 -8.46 12.58
C THR A 87 -37.16 -7.78 11.41
N ALA A 88 -36.51 -7.68 10.25
CA ALA A 88 -37.11 -7.08 9.05
C ALA A 88 -38.35 -7.83 8.54
N LEU A 89 -38.36 -9.17 8.64
CA LEU A 89 -39.49 -10.01 8.25
C LEU A 89 -40.54 -10.18 9.37
N GLY A 90 -40.23 -9.78 10.61
CA GLY A 90 -41.05 -10.00 11.79
C GLY A 90 -41.08 -11.46 12.26
N LEU A 91 -40.02 -12.23 12.01
CA LEU A 91 -39.88 -13.65 12.37
C LEU A 91 -39.17 -13.82 13.73
N LYS A 92 -39.56 -14.85 14.47
CA LYS A 92 -38.89 -15.34 15.69
C LYS A 92 -38.24 -16.70 15.44
N ALA A 93 -37.30 -17.09 16.30
CA ALA A 93 -36.72 -18.42 16.26
C ALA A 93 -37.82 -19.48 16.47
N GLY A 94 -37.88 -20.48 15.59
CA GLY A 94 -38.93 -21.49 15.53
C GLY A 94 -40.08 -21.18 14.58
N ASP A 95 -40.17 -19.96 14.04
CA ASP A 95 -41.17 -19.63 13.01
C ASP A 95 -40.81 -20.29 11.66
N ARG A 96 -41.77 -20.32 10.73
CA ARG A 96 -41.55 -20.83 9.37
C ARG A 96 -41.32 -19.69 8.40
N VAL A 97 -40.31 -19.83 7.55
CA VAL A 97 -40.01 -18.92 6.43
C VAL A 97 -40.14 -19.67 5.11
N LEU A 98 -40.71 -19.01 4.09
CA LEU A 98 -40.70 -19.50 2.72
C LEU A 98 -39.44 -18.98 2.04
N ILE A 99 -38.60 -19.88 1.53
CA ILE A 99 -37.38 -19.54 0.79
C ILE A 99 -37.58 -19.97 -0.65
N LYS A 100 -37.40 -19.03 -1.58
CA LYS A 100 -37.60 -19.24 -3.01
C LYS A 100 -36.36 -18.81 -3.77
N LEU A 101 -35.91 -19.62 -4.73
CA LEU A 101 -34.84 -19.24 -5.64
C LEU A 101 -35.34 -18.10 -6.54
N GLN A 102 -34.63 -16.98 -6.54
CA GLN A 102 -35.02 -15.80 -7.32
C GLN A 102 -33.77 -15.20 -7.95
N LEU A 103 -33.71 -15.20 -9.28
CA LEU A 103 -32.63 -14.57 -10.04
C LEU A 103 -32.86 -13.07 -10.12
N LEU A 104 -31.91 -12.29 -9.62
CA LEU A 104 -31.97 -10.84 -9.60
C LEU A 104 -31.07 -10.24 -10.69
N PRO A 105 -31.49 -9.15 -11.36
CA PRO A 105 -30.62 -8.42 -12.27
C PRO A 105 -29.50 -7.71 -11.50
N LYS A 106 -28.38 -7.46 -12.17
CA LYS A 106 -27.30 -6.63 -11.60
C LYS A 106 -27.79 -5.20 -11.37
N GLY A 107 -27.54 -4.69 -10.17
CA GLY A 107 -27.93 -3.34 -9.77
C GLY A 107 -27.01 -2.29 -10.39
N THR A 108 -27.59 -1.27 -11.01
CA THR A 108 -26.79 -0.17 -11.58
C THR A 108 -26.75 1.05 -10.68
N TRP A 109 -27.81 1.26 -9.90
CA TRP A 109 -27.97 2.44 -9.07
C TRP A 109 -28.89 2.16 -7.87
N THR A 110 -28.57 2.76 -6.73
CA THR A 110 -29.39 2.73 -5.51
C THR A 110 -29.45 4.11 -4.86
N GLN A 111 -30.60 4.43 -4.28
CA GLN A 111 -30.75 5.56 -3.38
C GLN A 111 -30.98 5.08 -1.95
N LEU A 112 -30.21 5.66 -1.03
CA LEU A 112 -30.24 5.37 0.39
C LEU A 112 -30.69 6.60 1.18
N LYS A 113 -31.54 6.41 2.17
CA LYS A 113 -31.97 7.45 3.11
C LYS A 113 -31.33 7.21 4.48
N PRO A 114 -30.59 8.16 5.06
CA PRO A 114 -30.08 8.02 6.42
C PRO A 114 -31.24 8.06 7.40
N LEU A 115 -31.26 7.15 8.37
CA LEU A 115 -32.24 7.16 9.47
C LEU A 115 -31.71 7.90 10.71
N SER A 116 -30.45 8.33 10.70
CA SER A 116 -29.78 9.10 11.76
C SER A 116 -28.95 10.25 11.18
N ASP A 117 -28.96 11.42 11.81
CA ASP A 117 -28.22 12.62 11.34
C ASP A 117 -26.69 12.50 11.48
N ASN A 118 -26.20 11.56 12.30
CA ASN A 118 -24.76 11.35 12.56
C ASN A 118 -23.96 10.85 11.35
N TYR A 119 -24.60 10.56 10.22
CA TYR A 119 -23.90 10.08 9.02
C TYR A 119 -22.94 11.12 8.41
N GLN A 120 -23.08 12.40 8.79
CA GLN A 120 -22.21 13.50 8.35
C GLN A 120 -20.77 13.39 8.87
N ASP A 121 -20.54 12.59 9.91
CA ASP A 121 -19.19 12.32 10.46
C ASP A 121 -18.32 11.45 9.54
N ILE A 122 -18.94 10.79 8.55
CA ILE A 122 -18.25 9.90 7.62
C ILE A 122 -17.54 10.73 6.56
N THR A 123 -16.21 10.69 6.57
CA THR A 123 -15.36 11.57 5.76
C THR A 123 -15.54 11.39 4.26
N ASP A 124 -15.80 10.15 3.83
CA ASP A 124 -16.15 9.77 2.47
C ASP A 124 -17.27 8.71 2.55
N TYR A 125 -18.49 9.18 2.82
CA TYR A 125 -19.64 8.30 3.03
C TYR A 125 -19.92 7.41 1.82
N ARG A 126 -19.65 7.88 0.61
CA ARG A 126 -19.90 7.13 -0.61
C ARG A 126 -18.96 5.94 -0.71
N ALA A 127 -17.64 6.17 -0.59
CA ALA A 127 -16.67 5.09 -0.63
C ALA A 127 -16.85 4.10 0.54
N ALA A 128 -17.18 4.60 1.74
CA ALA A 128 -17.44 3.76 2.92
C ALA A 128 -18.66 2.85 2.72
N LEU A 129 -19.77 3.40 2.23
CA LEU A 129 -21.00 2.65 1.94
C LEU A 129 -20.77 1.64 0.81
N GLU A 130 -20.12 2.04 -0.26
CA GLU A 130 -19.77 1.15 -1.38
C GLU A 130 -18.90 -0.03 -0.91
N ALA A 131 -17.86 0.24 -0.11
CA ALA A 131 -17.00 -0.80 0.46
C ALA A 131 -17.77 -1.74 1.39
N HIS A 132 -18.63 -1.20 2.26
CA HIS A 132 -19.44 -1.98 3.19
C HIS A 132 -20.45 -2.87 2.46
N LEU A 133 -21.17 -2.32 1.49
CA LEU A 133 -22.12 -3.05 0.64
C LEU A 133 -21.42 -4.19 -0.10
N ARG A 134 -20.25 -3.93 -0.72
CA ARG A 134 -19.49 -4.93 -1.46
C ARG A 134 -18.92 -6.05 -0.57
N GLY A 135 -18.53 -5.72 0.67
CA GLY A 135 -17.98 -6.70 1.60
C GLY A 135 -19.02 -7.63 2.21
N HIS A 136 -20.22 -7.11 2.47
CA HIS A 136 -21.18 -7.78 3.34
C HIS A 136 -22.50 -8.19 2.67
N TYR A 137 -22.93 -7.48 1.62
CA TYR A 137 -24.24 -7.68 1.00
C TYR A 137 -24.09 -8.22 -0.43
N ASN A 138 -24.88 -9.22 -0.79
CA ASN A 138 -25.00 -9.75 -2.14
C ASN A 138 -26.17 -9.13 -2.89
N THR A 139 -27.23 -8.79 -2.17
CA THR A 139 -28.51 -8.33 -2.71
C THR A 139 -29.03 -7.12 -1.94
N LEU A 140 -29.81 -6.29 -2.63
CA LEU A 140 -30.56 -5.18 -2.02
C LEU A 140 -32.03 -5.29 -2.40
N THR A 141 -32.91 -5.05 -1.43
CA THR A 141 -34.36 -4.98 -1.62
C THR A 141 -34.87 -3.59 -1.27
N LYS A 142 -35.80 -3.05 -2.06
CA LYS A 142 -36.43 -1.75 -1.80
C LYS A 142 -37.15 -1.75 -0.45
N GLY A 143 -36.97 -0.68 0.34
CA GLY A 143 -37.52 -0.53 1.68
C GLY A 143 -36.71 -1.20 2.79
N GLN A 144 -35.69 -1.98 2.46
CA GLN A 144 -34.80 -2.63 3.42
C GLN A 144 -34.00 -1.59 4.23
N VAL A 145 -33.80 -1.86 5.52
CA VAL A 145 -32.87 -1.10 6.37
C VAL A 145 -31.54 -1.84 6.41
N LEU A 146 -30.50 -1.13 6.03
CA LEU A 146 -29.10 -1.51 6.05
C LEU A 146 -28.42 -0.91 7.27
N PHE A 147 -27.48 -1.64 7.85
CA PHE A 147 -26.69 -1.18 8.98
C PHE A 147 -25.24 -1.07 8.54
N CYS A 148 -24.82 0.13 8.13
CA CYS A 148 -23.46 0.37 7.69
C CYS A 148 -22.57 0.67 8.90
N ARG A 149 -21.55 -0.15 9.12
CA ARG A 149 -20.56 0.09 10.15
C ARG A 149 -19.43 0.95 9.60
N TYR A 150 -19.18 2.10 10.23
CA TYR A 150 -18.03 2.95 9.93
C TYR A 150 -17.32 3.32 11.23
N GLY A 151 -16.07 2.87 11.38
CA GLY A 151 -15.37 2.91 12.64
C GLY A 151 -16.12 2.14 13.73
N GLU A 152 -16.56 2.86 14.76
CA GLU A 152 -17.22 2.28 15.95
C GLU A 152 -18.73 2.45 15.95
N GLN A 153 -19.26 3.25 15.03
CA GLN A 153 -20.67 3.53 14.94
C GLN A 153 -21.31 2.71 13.83
N THR A 154 -22.54 2.30 14.10
CA THR A 154 -23.41 1.67 13.11
C THR A 154 -24.45 2.68 12.68
N TYR A 155 -24.47 2.98 11.39
CA TYR A 155 -25.35 3.97 10.80
C TYR A 155 -26.46 3.26 10.03
N PRO A 156 -27.73 3.41 10.46
CA PRO A 156 -28.86 2.82 9.77
C PRO A 156 -29.23 3.64 8.52
N PHE A 157 -29.34 2.95 7.39
CA PHE A 157 -29.76 3.53 6.10
C PHE A 157 -30.92 2.72 5.52
N GLN A 158 -31.95 3.39 5.02
CA GLN A 158 -33.07 2.74 4.34
C GLN A 158 -32.90 2.82 2.82
N VAL A 159 -33.06 1.70 2.12
CA VAL A 159 -33.08 1.67 0.65
C VAL A 159 -34.41 2.25 0.15
N THR A 160 -34.38 3.38 -0.54
CA THR A 160 -35.60 4.02 -1.06
C THR A 160 -35.90 3.59 -2.48
N GLU A 161 -34.88 3.59 -3.34
CA GLU A 161 -34.99 3.23 -4.75
C GLU A 161 -33.83 2.36 -5.24
N LEU A 162 -34.12 1.52 -6.24
CA LEU A 162 -33.19 0.60 -6.88
C LEU A 162 -33.46 0.55 -8.39
N LYS A 163 -32.38 0.40 -9.18
CA LYS A 163 -32.45 0.16 -10.63
C LYS A 163 -31.63 -1.07 -10.99
N PRO A 164 -32.12 -1.95 -11.89
CA PRO A 164 -33.32 -1.81 -12.73
C PRO A 164 -34.64 -2.32 -12.14
N GLN A 165 -34.61 -3.03 -11.00
CA GLN A 165 -35.79 -3.63 -10.37
C GLN A 165 -35.83 -3.29 -8.87
N GLU A 166 -36.96 -3.59 -8.21
CA GLU A 166 -37.14 -3.38 -6.76
C GLU A 166 -36.28 -4.32 -5.89
N ALA A 167 -35.61 -5.30 -6.50
CA ALA A 167 -34.55 -6.08 -5.89
C ALA A 167 -33.43 -6.32 -6.91
N VAL A 168 -32.17 -6.18 -6.47
CA VAL A 168 -31.01 -6.26 -7.36
C VAL A 168 -29.86 -7.03 -6.73
N LEU A 169 -29.01 -7.60 -7.59
CA LEU A 169 -27.74 -8.21 -7.22
C LEU A 169 -26.64 -7.15 -7.26
N ILE A 170 -25.86 -7.03 -6.18
CA ILE A 170 -24.77 -6.04 -6.04
C ILE A 170 -23.38 -6.67 -5.97
N ASN A 171 -23.28 -8.01 -5.96
CA ASN A 171 -22.01 -8.71 -6.03
C ASN A 171 -21.33 -8.48 -7.40
N ASP A 172 -20.01 -8.22 -7.40
CA ASP A 172 -19.19 -7.93 -8.59
C ASP A 172 -19.87 -6.95 -9.58
N THR A 173 -20.46 -5.89 -9.03
CA THR A 173 -21.17 -4.87 -9.79
C THR A 173 -20.76 -3.48 -9.32
N ASP A 174 -20.58 -2.56 -10.26
CA ASP A 174 -20.30 -1.15 -10.00
C ASP A 174 -21.65 -0.43 -9.75
N LEU A 175 -22.13 -0.51 -8.51
CA LEU A 175 -23.39 0.10 -8.08
C LEU A 175 -23.16 1.57 -7.72
N GLU A 176 -23.84 2.49 -8.41
CA GLU A 176 -23.85 3.90 -8.01
C GLU A 176 -24.75 4.12 -6.79
N VAL A 177 -24.20 4.72 -5.73
CA VAL A 177 -24.92 5.01 -4.48
C VAL A 177 -25.19 6.51 -4.36
N ASP A 178 -26.47 6.87 -4.29
CA ASP A 178 -26.95 8.23 -3.99
C ASP A 178 -27.63 8.30 -2.62
N ILE A 179 -27.58 9.47 -1.97
CA ILE A 179 -28.23 9.69 -0.66
C ILE A 179 -29.44 10.63 -0.80
N GLU A 180 -30.61 10.17 -0.36
CA GLU A 180 -31.82 10.99 -0.25
C GLU A 180 -31.59 12.09 0.78
N GLY A 181 -31.71 13.36 0.34
CA GLY A 181 -31.37 14.55 1.14
C GLY A 181 -30.18 15.34 0.59
N SER A 182 -29.35 14.75 -0.28
CA SER A 182 -28.22 15.45 -0.91
C SER A 182 -28.64 16.40 -2.06
N ALA A 183 -29.89 16.35 -2.52
CA ALA A 183 -30.34 17.06 -3.73
C ALA A 183 -30.72 18.54 -3.53
N ASN A 184 -30.68 19.07 -2.29
CA ASN A 184 -30.90 20.50 -2.01
C ASN A 184 -29.77 21.15 -1.19
N ILE A 185 -28.57 20.55 -1.18
CA ILE A 185 -27.38 21.15 -0.59
C ILE A 185 -26.32 21.28 -1.69
N GLY A 186 -26.51 22.26 -2.56
CA GLY A 186 -25.36 22.89 -3.19
C GLY A 186 -24.51 23.48 -2.07
N HIS A 187 -23.37 22.86 -1.77
CA HIS A 187 -22.28 23.42 -0.96
C HIS A 187 -22.70 24.36 0.18
N GLN A 188 -23.58 23.90 1.07
CA GLN A 188 -23.66 24.47 2.42
C GLN A 188 -23.37 23.33 3.38
N GLN A 189 -22.07 23.18 3.62
CA GLN A 189 -21.53 22.53 4.80
C GLN A 189 -22.32 23.05 5.99
N SER A 190 -23.00 22.16 6.71
CA SER A 190 -23.53 22.47 8.04
C SER A 190 -22.33 22.83 8.93
N ASP A 191 -22.15 24.13 9.13
CA ASP A 191 -21.19 24.76 10.04
C ASP A 191 -21.53 24.41 11.50
N HIS A 192 -21.21 23.20 11.92
CA HIS A 192 -20.84 22.97 13.31
C HIS A 192 -19.35 23.34 13.45
N THR A 193 -19.12 24.65 13.58
CA THR A 193 -17.87 25.30 14.03
C THR A 193 -16.56 24.74 13.48
N LYS A 194 -16.27 25.01 12.20
CA LYS A 194 -14.88 25.01 11.70
C LYS A 194 -14.11 26.14 12.37
N SER A 195 -13.42 25.82 13.45
CA SER A 195 -12.35 26.66 13.95
C SER A 195 -11.05 26.14 13.35
N GLU A 196 -10.77 26.54 12.10
CA GLU A 196 -9.42 26.38 11.55
C GLU A 196 -8.48 27.28 12.35
N VAL A 197 -7.39 26.72 12.87
CA VAL A 197 -6.39 27.46 13.67
C VAL A 197 -5.10 27.50 12.88
N GLY A 198 -4.52 28.69 12.75
CA GLY A 198 -3.21 28.92 12.16
C GLY A 198 -2.06 28.60 13.12
N LEU A 199 -0.86 28.45 12.57
CA LEU A 199 0.38 28.39 13.37
C LEU A 199 0.57 29.72 14.14
N ASN A 200 0.95 29.64 15.42
CA ASN A 200 1.10 30.79 16.34
C ASN A 200 -0.20 31.48 16.74
N GLU A 201 -1.34 30.81 16.58
CA GLU A 201 -2.63 31.31 17.08
C GLU A 201 -2.98 30.69 18.43
N SER A 202 -3.73 31.45 19.23
CA SER A 202 -4.28 31.03 20.52
C SER A 202 -5.79 30.98 20.44
N VAL A 203 -6.38 29.86 20.86
CA VAL A 203 -7.83 29.75 21.07
C VAL A 203 -8.13 30.16 22.51
N LEU A 204 -8.89 31.24 22.66
CA LEU A 204 -9.24 31.80 23.96
C LEU A 204 -10.57 31.22 24.45
N SER A 205 -10.59 30.81 25.72
CA SER A 205 -11.79 30.40 26.49
C SER A 205 -12.76 29.48 25.75
N ALA A 206 -12.27 28.30 25.39
CA ALA A 206 -13.09 27.21 24.87
C ALA A 206 -13.79 26.48 26.02
N ASP A 207 -15.12 26.63 26.08
CA ASP A 207 -15.99 25.83 26.97
C ASP A 207 -16.15 24.42 26.38
N VAL A 208 -16.00 23.36 27.17
CA VAL A 208 -16.15 21.97 26.72
C VAL A 208 -17.14 21.26 27.63
N PRO A 209 -18.28 20.76 27.09
CA PRO A 209 -19.27 20.04 27.90
C PRO A 209 -18.73 18.71 28.45
N TYR A 210 -19.37 18.22 29.52
CA TYR A 210 -19.01 16.95 30.15
C TYR A 210 -19.16 15.76 29.21
N LYS A 211 -18.09 14.97 29.13
CA LYS A 211 -17.93 13.79 28.27
C LYS A 211 -18.16 14.09 26.78
N ASP A 212 -17.98 15.35 26.39
CA ASP A 212 -18.11 15.80 25.01
C ASP A 212 -16.78 16.33 24.48
N TYR A 213 -16.71 16.47 23.16
CA TYR A 213 -15.50 16.85 22.44
C TYR A 213 -15.72 18.13 21.64
N ARG A 214 -14.69 18.97 21.59
CA ARG A 214 -14.57 20.02 20.57
C ARG A 214 -13.34 19.76 19.70
N TYR A 215 -13.47 20.07 18.42
CA TYR A 215 -12.46 19.76 17.42
C TYR A 215 -11.98 21.00 16.68
N TRP A 216 -10.68 21.02 16.38
CA TRP A 216 -10.02 22.04 15.58
C TRP A 216 -9.14 21.39 14.53
N SER A 217 -8.95 22.08 13.41
CA SER A 217 -8.00 21.66 12.37
C SER A 217 -6.87 22.67 12.24
N LEU A 218 -5.64 22.19 12.42
CA LEU A 218 -4.41 22.96 12.32
C LEU A 218 -3.75 22.70 10.98
N LYS A 219 -3.54 23.76 10.18
CA LYS A 219 -2.83 23.67 8.90
C LYS A 219 -1.33 23.82 9.13
N LEU A 220 -0.55 22.86 8.64
CA LEU A 220 0.89 22.80 8.79
C LEU A 220 1.60 22.87 7.44
N ARG A 221 2.87 23.30 7.47
CA ARG A 221 3.81 23.06 6.38
C ARG A 221 4.40 21.66 6.56
N GLN A 222 4.78 21.01 5.46
CA GLN A 222 5.41 19.68 5.52
C GLN A 222 6.70 19.76 6.32
N ASN A 223 6.88 18.81 7.25
CA ASN A 223 8.07 18.66 8.09
C ASN A 223 8.24 19.81 9.11
N THR A 224 7.17 20.12 9.85
CA THR A 224 7.18 21.13 10.92
C THR A 224 7.19 20.48 12.30
N ASN A 225 7.80 21.18 13.28
CA ASN A 225 7.71 20.82 14.69
C ASN A 225 6.79 21.83 15.40
N VAL A 226 5.98 21.33 16.32
CA VAL A 226 4.90 22.11 16.92
C VAL A 226 4.85 21.86 18.43
N GLU A 227 4.76 22.93 19.22
CA GLU A 227 4.47 22.89 20.66
C GLU A 227 3.02 23.35 20.88
N LEU A 228 2.20 22.50 21.49
CA LEU A 228 0.87 22.86 21.94
C LEU A 228 0.88 23.01 23.46
N LYS A 229 0.47 24.18 23.93
CA LYS A 229 0.27 24.46 25.36
C LYS A 229 -1.21 24.69 25.62
N LEU A 230 -1.81 23.88 26.48
CA LEU A 230 -3.19 24.04 26.95
C LEU A 230 -3.17 24.41 28.44
N THR A 231 -3.95 25.42 28.81
CA THR A 231 -4.11 25.90 30.18
C THR A 231 -5.57 25.74 30.59
N VAL A 232 -5.80 25.01 31.68
CA VAL A 232 -7.13 24.73 32.22
C VAL A 232 -7.52 25.86 33.18
N GLU A 233 -8.55 26.62 32.83
CA GLU A 233 -9.08 27.70 33.66
C GLU A 233 -10.09 27.17 34.69
N LYS A 234 -10.85 26.15 34.29
CA LYS A 234 -11.88 25.51 35.11
C LYS A 234 -12.12 24.07 34.62
N GLY A 235 -12.39 23.14 35.53
CA GLY A 235 -12.70 21.75 35.21
C GLY A 235 -11.44 20.88 34.99
N ASP A 236 -11.63 19.70 34.41
CA ASP A 236 -10.54 18.81 33.96
C ASP A 236 -10.74 18.51 32.47
N ILE A 237 -9.68 18.71 31.68
CA ILE A 237 -9.70 18.63 30.22
C ILE A 237 -8.53 17.78 29.72
N ASP A 238 -8.85 16.94 28.74
CA ASP A 238 -7.88 16.17 27.96
C ASP A 238 -7.64 16.82 26.60
N ILE A 239 -6.40 16.72 26.12
CA ILE A 239 -6.04 17.08 24.74
C ILE A 239 -5.60 15.82 23.99
N VAL A 240 -6.19 15.59 22.82
CA VAL A 240 -5.90 14.47 21.92
C VAL A 240 -5.66 14.98 20.50
N ILE A 241 -4.70 14.41 19.80
CA ILE A 241 -4.24 14.90 18.49
C ILE A 241 -4.06 13.71 17.54
N SER A 242 -4.46 13.89 16.28
CA SER A 242 -4.28 12.90 15.21
C SER A 242 -4.04 13.57 13.86
N SER A 243 -3.13 13.00 13.06
CA SER A 243 -2.93 13.38 11.66
C SER A 243 -3.85 12.62 10.68
N LYS A 244 -4.51 11.56 11.15
CA LYS A 244 -5.26 10.62 10.30
C LYS A 244 -6.77 10.78 10.43
N THR A 245 -7.27 11.11 11.62
CA THR A 245 -8.70 11.12 11.95
C THR A 245 -9.16 12.52 12.24
N LYS A 246 -10.22 12.97 11.57
CA LYS A 246 -10.82 14.30 11.79
C LYS A 246 -11.35 14.52 13.22
N HIS A 247 -11.75 13.44 13.87
CA HIS A 247 -12.35 13.44 15.21
C HIS A 247 -11.55 12.51 16.13
N PRO A 248 -10.35 12.90 16.58
CA PRO A 248 -9.58 12.11 17.54
C PRO A 248 -10.31 12.04 18.88
N LYS A 249 -10.30 10.86 19.50
CA LYS A 249 -10.93 10.63 20.82
C LYS A 249 -9.90 10.07 21.80
N VAL A 250 -10.24 10.03 23.10
CA VAL A 250 -9.36 9.40 24.12
C VAL A 250 -9.04 7.93 23.83
N GLU A 251 -9.83 7.28 22.99
CA GLU A 251 -9.63 5.89 22.57
C GLU A 251 -8.94 5.74 21.21
N ASN A 252 -8.70 6.83 20.48
CA ASN A 252 -8.15 6.85 19.12
C ASN A 252 -7.44 8.19 18.85
N TYR A 253 -6.16 8.25 19.25
CA TYR A 253 -5.27 9.42 19.09
C TYR A 253 -3.84 8.97 18.76
N GLU A 254 -3.05 9.86 18.17
CA GLU A 254 -1.61 9.65 17.94
C GLU A 254 -0.76 10.30 19.05
N TRP A 255 -1.19 11.45 19.54
CA TRP A 255 -0.57 12.14 20.67
C TRP A 255 -1.65 12.64 21.63
N ALA A 256 -1.41 12.56 22.93
CA ALA A 256 -2.34 13.07 23.93
C ALA A 256 -1.62 13.44 25.22
N ASP A 257 -2.24 14.32 25.99
CA ASP A 257 -1.93 14.55 27.39
C ASP A 257 -3.24 14.44 28.17
N LEU A 258 -3.37 13.34 28.91
CA LEU A 258 -4.56 12.94 29.68
C LEU A 258 -4.38 13.21 31.19
N SER A 259 -3.32 13.94 31.57
CA SER A 259 -3.06 14.29 32.97
C SER A 259 -4.17 15.18 33.53
N SER A 260 -4.15 15.40 34.86
CA SER A 260 -5.08 16.32 35.57
C SER A 260 -4.36 17.57 36.10
N ASP A 261 -3.20 17.92 35.52
CA ASP A 261 -2.46 19.13 35.90
C ASP A 261 -3.21 20.41 35.43
N ASN A 262 -2.73 21.61 35.74
CA ASN A 262 -3.37 22.84 35.24
C ASN A 262 -2.85 23.25 33.84
N GLU A 263 -1.65 22.81 33.48
CA GLU A 263 -1.05 23.05 32.17
C GLU A 263 -0.77 21.69 31.49
N ARG A 264 -1.06 21.59 30.19
CA ARG A 264 -0.69 20.47 29.32
C ARG A 264 0.31 20.97 28.29
N LEU A 265 1.39 20.23 28.07
CA LEU A 265 2.42 20.59 27.10
C LEU A 265 2.72 19.40 26.19
N LEU A 266 2.42 19.55 24.91
CA LEU A 266 2.69 18.53 23.89
C LEU A 266 3.68 19.07 22.86
N ARG A 267 4.82 18.39 22.73
CA ARG A 267 5.83 18.67 21.70
C ARG A 267 5.77 17.60 20.61
N LEU A 268 5.44 18.02 19.40
CA LEU A 268 5.31 17.17 18.23
C LEU A 268 6.47 17.45 17.26
N MET A 269 7.22 16.41 16.91
CA MET A 269 8.42 16.51 16.08
C MET A 269 8.22 15.81 14.73
N ASN A 270 8.82 16.35 13.66
CA ASN A 270 8.88 15.78 12.31
C ASN A 270 7.52 15.40 11.72
N ILE A 271 6.53 16.30 11.80
CA ILE A 271 5.18 16.03 11.30
C ILE A 271 5.17 16.05 9.77
N GLN A 272 4.89 14.90 9.15
CA GLN A 272 4.81 14.74 7.69
C GLN A 272 3.42 15.07 7.10
N ALA A 273 2.45 15.41 7.95
CA ALA A 273 1.08 15.72 7.56
C ALA A 273 0.87 17.22 7.33
N ASN A 274 0.03 17.57 6.34
CA ASN A 274 -0.33 18.96 6.05
C ASN A 274 -1.40 19.51 7.01
N ILE A 275 -2.13 18.64 7.70
CA ILE A 275 -3.23 19.00 8.60
C ILE A 275 -3.13 18.11 9.84
N LEU A 276 -3.23 18.71 11.02
CA LEU A 276 -3.48 18.01 12.28
C LEU A 276 -4.89 18.30 12.78
N TYR A 277 -5.52 17.29 13.37
CA TYR A 277 -6.79 17.42 14.05
C TYR A 277 -6.56 17.37 15.55
N VAL A 278 -7.01 18.41 16.25
CA VAL A 278 -6.92 18.55 17.70
C VAL A 278 -8.32 18.37 18.28
N GLY A 279 -8.47 17.42 19.19
CA GLY A 279 -9.68 17.20 19.98
C GLY A 279 -9.42 17.57 21.43
N ILE A 280 -10.36 18.30 22.02
CA ILE A 280 -10.36 18.65 23.44
C ILE A 280 -11.58 18.00 24.08
N HIS A 281 -11.37 17.25 25.16
CA HIS A 281 -12.40 16.47 25.84
C HIS A 281 -12.60 16.97 27.27
N GLY A 282 -13.85 17.27 27.63
CA GLY A 282 -14.21 17.71 28.98
C GLY A 282 -14.51 16.53 29.89
N TYR A 283 -13.73 16.34 30.96
CA TYR A 283 -13.99 15.31 31.97
C TYR A 283 -14.95 15.79 33.07
N GLU A 284 -15.13 17.10 33.27
CA GLU A 284 -16.05 17.67 34.26
C GLU A 284 -17.22 18.49 33.66
N GLU A 285 -18.27 18.73 34.45
CA GLU A 285 -19.54 19.38 34.08
C GLU A 285 -19.42 20.77 33.44
N SER A 286 -18.37 21.53 33.75
CA SER A 286 -18.13 22.86 33.17
C SER A 286 -16.64 23.10 33.09
N SER A 287 -16.07 22.76 31.94
CA SER A 287 -14.64 22.82 31.73
C SER A 287 -14.28 23.92 30.72
N VAL A 288 -13.36 24.81 31.08
CA VAL A 288 -12.94 25.96 30.25
C VAL A 288 -11.43 25.92 30.10
N THR A 289 -10.96 26.03 28.85
CA THR A 289 -9.53 26.05 28.53
C THR A 289 -9.15 27.15 27.57
N THR A 290 -7.90 27.56 27.67
CA THR A 290 -7.19 28.28 26.61
C THR A 290 -6.10 27.36 26.07
N TRP A 291 -5.86 27.38 24.76
CA TRP A 291 -4.72 26.66 24.21
C TRP A 291 -4.07 27.44 23.08
N GLU A 292 -2.75 27.31 22.98
CA GLU A 292 -1.94 27.96 21.97
C GLU A 292 -1.06 26.93 21.25
N VAL A 293 -0.76 27.24 19.99
CA VAL A 293 0.12 26.41 19.16
C VAL A 293 1.29 27.24 18.66
N LYS A 294 2.52 26.78 18.88
CA LYS A 294 3.75 27.46 18.46
C LYS A 294 4.59 26.55 17.57
N GLU A 295 5.16 27.12 16.51
CA GLU A 295 6.17 26.42 15.69
C GLU A 295 7.52 26.43 16.41
N ILE A 296 8.22 25.31 16.44
CA ILE A 296 9.52 25.17 17.10
C ILE A 296 10.60 24.78 16.08
N ASP A 297 11.79 25.38 16.19
CA ASP A 297 12.95 24.98 15.40
C ASP A 297 13.65 23.75 16.02
N GLU A 298 14.29 22.91 15.19
CA GLU A 298 15.06 21.73 15.65
C GLU A 298 16.10 22.06 16.73
N ALA A 299 16.62 23.29 16.74
CA ALA A 299 17.59 23.77 17.73
C ALA A 299 17.00 24.02 19.14
N MET A 300 15.69 24.21 19.27
CA MET A 300 15.03 24.45 20.57
C MET A 300 14.49 23.15 21.21
N ALA A 301 14.42 22.05 20.45
CA ALA A 301 13.87 20.78 20.89
C ALA A 301 14.73 20.02 21.92
N ASP A 302 16.04 20.29 21.95
CA ASP A 302 16.99 19.64 22.87
C ASP A 302 17.21 20.41 24.18
N THR A 303 16.42 21.46 24.44
CA THR A 303 16.41 22.08 25.77
C THR A 303 15.62 21.20 26.73
N LYS A 304 16.18 20.04 27.12
CA LYS A 304 16.01 19.62 28.50
C LYS A 304 16.51 20.79 29.33
N MET A 305 15.66 21.33 30.20
CA MET A 305 16.13 22.18 31.27
C MET A 305 17.16 21.33 32.04
N GLU A 306 18.44 21.45 31.68
CA GLU A 306 19.50 21.12 32.62
C GLU A 306 19.23 22.04 33.80
N GLU A 307 18.81 21.44 34.91
CA GLU A 307 18.79 22.12 36.20
C GLU A 307 20.15 22.81 36.32
N PRO A 308 20.20 24.09 36.72
CA PRO A 308 21.48 24.79 36.85
C PRO A 308 22.40 23.91 37.68
N GLU A 309 23.60 23.59 37.18
CA GLU A 309 24.62 22.89 37.95
C GLU A 309 24.88 23.74 39.19
N ASP A 310 24.16 23.42 40.26
CA ASP A 310 24.13 24.20 41.48
C ASP A 310 25.49 24.00 42.14
N ASP A 311 26.33 25.03 42.09
CA ASP A 311 27.71 25.04 42.55
C ASP A 311 27.81 24.33 43.93
N LYS A 312 28.41 23.13 43.93
CA LYS A 312 28.36 22.16 45.05
C LYS A 312 29.46 22.39 46.10
N GLU A 313 30.31 23.39 45.91
CA GLU A 313 31.38 23.69 46.86
C GLU A 313 30.80 24.24 48.19
N GLY A 314 30.95 23.47 49.27
CA GLY A 314 30.57 23.87 50.63
C GLY A 314 29.07 23.72 50.98
N LYS A 315 28.28 23.03 50.15
CA LYS A 315 26.86 22.72 50.42
C LYS A 315 26.67 21.24 50.79
N VAL A 316 25.86 20.98 51.80
CA VAL A 316 25.41 19.65 52.24
C VAL A 316 23.91 19.52 51.99
N GLN A 317 23.47 18.35 51.54
CA GLN A 317 22.06 18.08 51.27
C GLN A 317 21.29 17.81 52.58
N CYS A 318 20.17 18.52 52.78
CA CYS A 318 19.28 18.30 53.93
C CYS A 318 18.64 16.91 53.85
N LYS A 319 18.64 16.17 54.97
CA LYS A 319 18.08 14.81 55.04
C LYS A 319 16.54 14.74 54.94
N ASN A 320 15.85 15.87 55.11
CA ASN A 320 14.38 15.92 55.12
C ASN A 320 13.79 16.52 53.83
N CYS A 321 14.29 17.68 53.38
CA CYS A 321 13.79 18.32 52.16
C CYS A 321 14.63 18.07 50.91
N HIS A 322 15.76 17.39 51.05
CA HIS A 322 16.71 17.10 49.95
C HIS A 322 17.28 18.34 49.22
N ALA A 323 17.06 19.55 49.75
CA ALA A 323 17.67 20.78 49.23
C ALA A 323 19.17 20.86 49.59
N TRP A 324 19.97 21.45 48.71
CA TRP A 324 21.40 21.73 48.93
C TRP A 324 21.58 23.01 49.75
N ILE A 325 22.28 22.92 50.88
CA ILE A 325 22.35 24.01 51.87
C ILE A 325 23.78 24.18 52.32
N MET A 326 24.22 25.42 52.50
CA MET A 326 25.55 25.71 53.03
C MET A 326 25.81 24.98 54.36
N GLU A 327 26.95 24.31 54.48
CA GLU A 327 27.32 23.46 55.63
C GLU A 327 27.18 24.20 56.97
N ARG A 328 27.55 25.48 57.00
CA ARG A 328 27.43 26.35 58.18
C ARG A 328 26.00 26.58 58.68
N THR A 329 24.99 26.43 57.83
CA THR A 329 23.56 26.70 58.15
C THR A 329 22.68 25.46 58.17
N VAL A 330 23.23 24.28 57.85
CA VAL A 330 22.45 23.04 57.71
C VAL A 330 21.72 22.66 59.01
N MET A 331 22.36 22.82 60.16
CA MET A 331 21.77 22.51 61.48
C MET A 331 20.52 23.36 61.78
N LEU A 332 20.56 24.66 61.44
CA LEU A 332 19.42 25.56 61.63
C LEU A 332 18.29 25.25 60.65
N HIS A 333 18.65 24.95 59.40
CA HIS A 333 17.68 24.56 58.40
C HIS A 333 17.01 23.23 58.73
N GLU A 334 17.76 22.18 59.08
CA GLU A 334 17.21 20.87 59.44
C GLU A 334 16.20 21.02 60.59
N GLY A 335 16.54 21.78 61.63
CA GLY A 335 15.61 22.07 62.72
C GLY A 335 14.30 22.73 62.25
N PHE A 336 14.36 23.72 61.38
CA PHE A 336 13.16 24.38 60.82
C PHE A 336 12.40 23.47 59.85
N CYS A 337 13.12 22.72 59.02
CA CYS A 337 12.59 21.83 58.01
C CYS A 337 11.85 20.66 58.64
N TYR A 338 12.42 19.99 59.65
CA TYR A 338 11.72 18.89 60.35
C TYR A 338 10.45 19.36 61.06
N ARG A 339 10.40 20.63 61.49
CA ARG A 339 9.21 21.20 62.13
C ARG A 339 8.11 21.57 61.14
N ASN A 340 8.46 22.04 59.96
CA ASN A 340 7.50 22.64 59.03
C ASN A 340 7.24 21.82 57.77
N ASN A 341 8.10 20.86 57.43
CA ASN A 341 7.99 20.06 56.22
C ASN A 341 7.82 18.58 56.55
N ALA A 342 7.06 17.88 55.72
CA ALA A 342 6.87 16.44 55.75
C ALA A 342 7.17 15.86 54.37
N VAL A 343 7.95 14.79 54.33
CA VAL A 343 8.19 14.00 53.13
C VAL A 343 7.01 13.05 52.93
N CYS A 344 6.66 12.74 51.69
CA CYS A 344 5.61 11.77 51.42
C CYS A 344 5.91 10.40 52.09
N PRO A 345 4.95 9.81 52.83
CA PRO A 345 5.13 8.51 53.47
C PRO A 345 5.40 7.35 52.51
N TRP A 346 4.99 7.47 51.26
CA TRP A 346 5.19 6.46 50.20
C TRP A 346 6.58 6.52 49.57
N GLY A 347 7.44 7.47 49.97
CA GLY A 347 8.82 7.54 49.50
C GLY A 347 8.99 8.13 48.09
N CYS A 348 8.01 8.87 47.58
CA CYS A 348 8.04 9.44 46.23
C CYS A 348 8.94 10.67 46.04
N GLY A 349 9.67 11.07 47.08
CA GLY A 349 10.60 12.20 47.03
C GLY A 349 9.97 13.60 47.14
N LYS A 350 8.64 13.74 47.10
CA LYS A 350 7.96 15.04 47.29
C LYS A 350 7.95 15.47 48.76
N VAL A 351 8.21 16.76 48.97
CA VAL A 351 8.29 17.39 50.29
C VAL A 351 7.21 18.47 50.38
N PHE A 352 6.30 18.34 51.33
CA PHE A 352 5.18 19.25 51.55
C PHE A 352 5.34 20.00 52.86
N LYS A 353 4.59 21.08 53.05
CA LYS A 353 4.48 21.72 54.37
C LYS A 353 3.55 20.90 55.25
N LYS A 354 3.88 20.76 56.54
CA LYS A 354 3.04 20.05 57.51
C LYS A 354 1.70 20.79 57.65
N GLY A 355 0.61 20.06 57.43
CA GLY A 355 -0.76 20.60 57.45
C GLY A 355 -1.15 21.41 56.21
N SER A 356 -0.42 21.30 55.09
CA SER A 356 -0.89 21.87 53.82
C SER A 356 -1.95 20.99 53.17
N GLU A 357 -2.90 21.62 52.51
CA GLU A 357 -3.93 20.96 51.70
C GLU A 357 -3.32 20.09 50.59
N GLU A 358 -2.15 20.48 50.06
CA GLU A 358 -1.38 19.71 49.07
C GLU A 358 -0.90 18.34 49.59
N LEU A 359 -0.56 18.24 50.88
CA LEU A 359 -0.15 16.96 51.49
C LEU A 359 -1.37 16.06 51.72
N GLU A 360 -2.49 16.65 52.13
CA GLU A 360 -3.75 15.92 52.37
C GLU A 360 -4.34 15.40 51.06
N LYS A 361 -4.24 16.18 49.98
CA LYS A 361 -4.68 15.79 48.64
C LYS A 361 -3.67 14.93 47.88
N HIS A 362 -2.47 14.70 48.40
CA HIS A 362 -1.47 13.89 47.73
C HIS A 362 -1.88 12.42 47.67
N TRP A 363 -1.83 11.83 46.47
CA TRP A 363 -2.28 10.46 46.22
C TRP A 363 -1.29 9.66 45.36
N HIS A 364 -1.24 8.36 45.65
CA HIS A 364 -0.49 7.34 44.94
C HIS A 364 -1.41 6.22 44.47
N CYS A 365 -1.21 5.76 43.24
CA CYS A 365 -1.87 4.57 42.76
C CYS A 365 -1.27 3.31 43.40
N ASP A 366 -2.10 2.31 43.68
CA ASP A 366 -1.72 1.02 44.22
C ASP A 366 -1.35 -0.01 43.13
N GLN A 367 -1.67 0.31 41.87
CA GLN A 367 -1.47 -0.56 40.70
C GLN A 367 -0.37 -0.06 39.75
N CYS A 368 0.10 1.17 39.89
CA CYS A 368 1.19 1.74 39.09
C CYS A 368 1.93 2.86 39.83
N ASP A 369 3.02 3.36 39.24
CA ASP A 369 3.88 4.40 39.83
C ASP A 369 3.29 5.83 39.73
N ALA A 370 1.99 5.97 39.43
CA ALA A 370 1.36 7.27 39.25
C ALA A 370 1.25 8.05 40.57
N ILE A 371 1.54 9.34 40.47
CA ILE A 371 1.53 10.30 41.57
C ILE A 371 0.62 11.46 41.18
N GLY A 372 -0.35 11.79 42.02
CA GLY A 372 -1.30 12.86 41.70
C GLY A 372 -2.00 13.47 42.91
N SER A 373 -3.07 14.21 42.62
CA SER A 373 -4.05 14.65 43.61
C SER A 373 -5.16 13.61 43.77
N ILE A 374 -5.81 13.56 44.94
CA ILE A 374 -7.00 12.75 45.20
C ILE A 374 -8.12 13.08 44.19
N ASP A 375 -8.22 14.33 43.74
CA ASP A 375 -9.24 14.77 42.77
C ASP A 375 -9.11 14.02 41.43
N GLY A 376 -7.88 13.80 40.96
CA GLY A 376 -7.59 13.05 39.73
C GLY A 376 -7.62 11.53 39.87
N LYS A 377 -7.79 11.00 41.10
CA LYS A 377 -7.79 9.55 41.36
C LYS A 377 -8.83 8.79 40.54
N LYS A 378 -10.05 9.34 40.47
CA LYS A 378 -11.17 8.69 39.73
C LYS A 378 -10.85 8.57 38.25
N LYS A 379 -10.39 9.67 37.64
CA LYS A 379 -9.99 9.73 36.23
C LYS A 379 -8.84 8.75 35.95
N HIS A 380 -7.81 8.73 36.80
CA HIS A 380 -6.68 7.82 36.64
C HIS A 380 -7.12 6.34 36.62
N VAL A 381 -7.94 5.92 37.59
CA VAL A 381 -8.46 4.54 37.62
C VAL A 381 -9.34 4.24 36.41
N GLU A 382 -10.17 5.19 35.98
CA GLU A 382 -11.02 5.05 34.78
C GLU A 382 -10.21 4.92 33.48
N TYR A 383 -9.08 5.60 33.40
CA TYR A 383 -8.27 5.70 32.18
C TYR A 383 -7.17 4.66 32.06
N TYR A 384 -6.61 4.20 33.18
CA TYR A 384 -5.42 3.32 33.19
C TYR A 384 -5.65 1.94 33.82
N HIS A 385 -6.77 1.74 34.55
CA HIS A 385 -7.03 0.50 35.29
C HIS A 385 -8.43 -0.08 35.06
N THR A 386 -9.22 0.49 34.15
CA THR A 386 -10.57 0.01 33.85
C THR A 386 -10.54 -0.79 32.55
N PRO A 387 -10.95 -2.07 32.55
CA PRO A 387 -10.94 -2.89 31.34
C PRO A 387 -11.69 -2.25 30.18
N LYS A 388 -11.00 -2.11 29.04
CA LYS A 388 -11.52 -1.65 27.76
C LYS A 388 -11.33 -2.75 26.72
N MET A 389 -12.34 -2.93 25.89
CA MET A 389 -12.30 -3.86 24.77
C MET A 389 -12.31 -3.07 23.47
N CYS A 390 -11.39 -3.40 22.57
CA CYS A 390 -11.39 -2.80 21.25
C CYS A 390 -12.56 -3.34 20.42
N VAL A 391 -13.07 -2.49 19.53
CA VAL A 391 -14.15 -2.75 18.58
C VAL A 391 -13.86 -3.90 17.60
N CYS A 392 -12.58 -4.26 17.42
CA CYS A 392 -12.14 -5.43 16.68
C CYS A 392 -12.39 -6.76 17.42
N ASN A 393 -12.82 -6.74 18.69
CA ASN A 393 -13.05 -7.89 19.57
C ASN A 393 -11.85 -8.84 19.75
N THR A 394 -10.64 -8.43 19.37
CA THR A 394 -9.42 -9.25 19.47
C THR A 394 -8.41 -8.69 20.48
N PHE A 395 -8.64 -7.48 21.00
CA PHE A 395 -7.75 -6.81 21.92
C PHE A 395 -8.51 -6.25 23.13
N THR A 396 -8.00 -6.54 24.32
CA THR A 396 -8.51 -6.05 25.61
C THR A 396 -7.33 -5.50 26.41
N THR A 397 -7.50 -4.33 27.00
CA THR A 397 -6.48 -3.64 27.80
C THR A 397 -7.16 -2.86 28.92
N ASP A 398 -6.43 -2.53 29.98
CA ASP A 398 -6.95 -1.76 31.10
C ASP A 398 -6.73 -0.25 30.95
N SER A 399 -5.98 0.17 29.91
CA SER A 399 -5.63 1.57 29.65
C SER A 399 -6.13 2.11 28.30
N TYR A 400 -6.55 3.38 28.27
CA TYR A 400 -6.86 4.09 27.02
C TYR A 400 -5.64 4.28 26.13
N GLU A 401 -4.46 4.45 26.72
CA GLU A 401 -3.20 4.61 25.99
C GLU A 401 -2.90 3.39 25.11
N SER A 402 -2.89 2.18 25.68
CA SER A 402 -2.65 0.96 24.91
C SER A 402 -3.79 0.67 23.93
N LEU A 403 -5.01 1.11 24.23
CA LEU A 403 -6.14 0.99 23.31
C LEU A 403 -5.98 1.90 22.09
N ALA A 404 -5.57 3.15 22.29
CA ALA A 404 -5.30 4.11 21.23
C ALA A 404 -4.14 3.65 20.36
N GLU A 405 -3.04 3.17 20.97
CA GLU A 405 -1.90 2.60 20.25
C GLU A 405 -2.33 1.45 19.35
N HIS A 406 -3.11 0.49 19.89
CA HIS A 406 -3.67 -0.62 19.10
C HIS A 406 -4.55 -0.12 17.95
N LYS A 407 -5.47 0.84 18.19
CA LYS A 407 -6.35 1.38 17.14
C LYS A 407 -5.57 2.12 16.04
N CYS A 408 -4.48 2.81 16.38
CA CYS A 408 -3.67 3.56 15.43
C CYS A 408 -2.66 2.71 14.66
N THR A 409 -2.25 1.55 15.17
CA THR A 409 -1.20 0.72 14.57
C THR A 409 -1.77 -0.57 13.99
N ASP A 410 -2.36 -1.41 14.85
CA ASP A 410 -2.55 -2.83 14.62
C ASP A 410 -3.98 -3.28 14.34
N CYS A 411 -4.97 -2.49 14.76
CA CYS A 411 -6.38 -2.86 14.73
C CYS A 411 -6.86 -3.28 13.34
N SER A 412 -7.62 -4.38 13.28
CA SER A 412 -8.22 -4.88 12.04
C SER A 412 -9.26 -3.92 11.45
N GLU A 413 -9.93 -3.16 12.29
CA GLU A 413 -10.98 -2.20 11.88
C GLU A 413 -10.41 -0.83 11.49
N LYS A 414 -9.09 -0.63 11.62
CA LYS A 414 -8.43 0.60 11.20
C LYS A 414 -8.60 0.81 9.71
N MET A 415 -9.04 2.00 9.30
CA MET A 415 -9.19 2.34 7.89
C MET A 415 -7.83 2.67 7.27
N ILE A 416 -7.53 2.05 6.13
CA ILE A 416 -6.32 2.28 5.34
C ILE A 416 -6.67 2.51 3.88
N ILE A 417 -5.83 3.28 3.18
CA ILE A 417 -5.88 3.32 1.72
C ILE A 417 -5.05 2.16 1.20
N CYS A 418 -5.70 1.17 0.58
CA CYS A 418 -5.01 -0.02 0.09
C CYS A 418 -3.96 0.34 -0.97
N LYS A 419 -2.74 -0.17 -0.83
CA LYS A 419 -1.63 0.08 -1.79
C LYS A 419 -1.91 -0.41 -3.23
N TYR A 420 -2.89 -1.31 -3.41
CA TYR A 420 -3.15 -1.97 -4.68
C TYR A 420 -4.44 -1.50 -5.36
N CYS A 421 -5.54 -1.29 -4.62
CA CYS A 421 -6.78 -0.75 -5.20
C CYS A 421 -7.01 0.74 -4.92
N HIS A 422 -6.21 1.36 -4.05
CA HIS A 422 -6.30 2.78 -3.68
C HIS A 422 -7.66 3.21 -3.11
N THR A 423 -8.47 2.25 -2.66
CA THR A 423 -9.75 2.49 -1.97
C THR A 423 -9.53 2.51 -0.46
N LEU A 424 -10.33 3.33 0.23
CA LEU A 424 -10.39 3.36 1.69
C LEU A 424 -11.14 2.14 2.20
N VAL A 425 -10.47 1.28 2.95
CA VAL A 425 -10.99 -0.03 3.42
C VAL A 425 -10.47 -0.34 4.82
N ALA A 426 -11.13 -1.22 5.55
CA ALA A 426 -10.60 -1.75 6.80
C ALA A 426 -9.32 -2.56 6.53
N GLN A 427 -8.32 -2.40 7.41
CA GLN A 427 -7.01 -3.03 7.33
C GLN A 427 -7.12 -4.57 7.37
N GLY A 428 -8.09 -5.06 8.13
CA GLY A 428 -8.35 -6.47 8.34
C GLY A 428 -7.32 -7.14 9.25
N VAL A 429 -7.59 -8.40 9.59
CA VAL A 429 -6.71 -9.20 10.46
C VAL A 429 -5.33 -9.39 9.85
N VAL A 430 -4.37 -9.80 10.68
CA VAL A 430 -3.04 -10.19 10.23
C VAL A 430 -3.16 -11.27 9.15
N SER A 431 -2.42 -11.11 8.04
CA SER A 431 -2.47 -12.09 6.96
C SER A 431 -2.03 -13.47 7.47
N LEU A 432 -2.70 -14.53 7.02
CA LEU A 432 -2.33 -15.90 7.38
C LEU A 432 -1.02 -16.33 6.70
N ASP A 433 -0.66 -15.72 5.56
CA ASP A 433 0.56 -16.04 4.80
C ASP A 433 1.81 -15.42 5.48
N PRO A 434 2.81 -16.22 5.89
CA PRO A 434 4.05 -15.72 6.49
C PRO A 434 4.81 -14.71 5.64
N ARG A 435 4.77 -14.87 4.31
CA ARG A 435 5.45 -13.95 3.37
C ARG A 435 4.79 -12.58 3.38
N ASP A 436 3.46 -12.56 3.40
CA ASP A 436 2.68 -11.32 3.42
C ASP A 436 2.86 -10.59 4.77
N ARG A 437 2.98 -11.33 5.88
CA ARG A 437 3.32 -10.73 7.18
C ARG A 437 4.67 -10.02 7.16
N LEU A 438 5.69 -10.62 6.54
CA LEU A 438 7.01 -10.02 6.42
C LEU A 438 7.00 -8.74 5.56
N LEU A 439 6.12 -8.69 4.56
CA LEU A 439 5.88 -7.50 3.74
C LEU A 439 4.99 -6.45 4.42
N GLY A 440 4.55 -6.69 5.66
CA GLY A 440 3.64 -5.81 6.40
C GLY A 440 2.24 -5.73 5.80
N LEU A 441 1.84 -6.72 5.00
CA LEU A 441 0.52 -6.79 4.38
C LEU A 441 -0.49 -7.41 5.34
N ARG A 442 -1.66 -6.78 5.43
CA ARG A 442 -2.82 -7.27 6.20
C ARG A 442 -3.81 -7.96 5.26
N SER A 443 -4.86 -8.57 5.81
CA SER A 443 -5.73 -9.47 5.04
C SER A 443 -6.30 -8.85 3.76
N HIS A 444 -6.73 -7.57 3.80
CA HIS A 444 -7.23 -6.90 2.60
C HIS A 444 -6.11 -6.66 1.58
N GLU A 445 -4.97 -6.10 1.98
CA GLU A 445 -3.85 -5.83 1.07
C GLU A 445 -3.28 -7.14 0.48
N SER A 446 -3.23 -8.22 1.28
CA SER A 446 -2.82 -9.55 0.85
C SER A 446 -3.75 -10.10 -0.24
N TYR A 447 -5.07 -10.04 -0.03
CA TYR A 447 -6.05 -10.47 -1.02
C TYR A 447 -5.98 -9.62 -2.30
N CYS A 448 -5.99 -8.29 -2.15
CA CYS A 448 -5.97 -7.36 -3.27
C CYS A 448 -4.68 -7.48 -4.08
N GLY A 449 -3.53 -7.61 -3.41
CA GLY A 449 -2.22 -7.80 -4.04
C GLY A 449 -2.06 -9.17 -4.70
N SER A 450 -2.85 -10.17 -4.31
CA SER A 450 -2.85 -11.51 -4.93
C SER A 450 -3.62 -11.56 -6.25
N ARG A 451 -4.40 -10.52 -6.59
CA ARG A 451 -5.02 -10.39 -7.91
C ARG A 451 -3.93 -10.37 -8.98
N THR A 452 -4.21 -11.02 -10.11
CA THR A 452 -3.22 -11.15 -11.18
C THR A 452 -3.34 -10.03 -12.22
N ILE A 453 -2.20 -9.51 -12.64
CA ILE A 453 -2.05 -8.65 -13.83
C ILE A 453 -1.24 -9.37 -14.89
N THR A 454 -1.43 -9.04 -16.15
CA THR A 454 -0.67 -9.61 -17.26
C THR A 454 0.60 -8.82 -17.50
N CYS A 455 1.75 -9.49 -17.42
CA CYS A 455 3.02 -8.85 -17.70
C CYS A 455 3.12 -8.49 -19.19
N GLN A 456 3.29 -7.22 -19.53
CA GLN A 456 3.38 -6.77 -20.93
C GLN A 456 4.63 -7.30 -21.66
N LYS A 457 5.66 -7.76 -20.92
CA LYS A 457 6.89 -8.31 -21.52
C LYS A 457 6.83 -9.80 -21.84
N CYS A 458 6.13 -10.60 -21.03
CA CYS A 458 6.07 -12.06 -21.24
C CYS A 458 4.66 -12.64 -21.32
N SER A 459 3.63 -11.79 -21.22
CA SER A 459 2.21 -12.14 -21.24
C SER A 459 1.79 -13.15 -20.17
N LYS A 460 2.64 -13.39 -19.16
CA LYS A 460 2.32 -14.28 -18.04
C LYS A 460 1.46 -13.55 -17.00
N PRO A 461 0.44 -14.20 -16.45
CA PRO A 461 -0.30 -13.68 -15.31
C PRO A 461 0.61 -13.71 -14.08
N ILE A 462 0.70 -12.59 -13.38
CA ILE A 462 1.51 -12.43 -12.17
C ILE A 462 0.70 -11.68 -11.10
N PRO A 463 0.80 -12.07 -9.82
CA PRO A 463 0.20 -11.30 -8.73
C PRO A 463 0.72 -9.86 -8.72
N ILE A 464 -0.15 -8.89 -8.47
CA ILE A 464 0.22 -7.47 -8.39
C ILE A 464 1.34 -7.25 -7.36
N LYS A 465 1.26 -7.93 -6.20
CA LYS A 465 2.28 -7.84 -5.15
C LYS A 465 3.68 -8.32 -5.58
N ASP A 466 3.76 -9.15 -6.62
CA ASP A 466 5.02 -9.72 -7.13
C ASP A 466 5.56 -9.00 -8.37
N ILE A 467 4.89 -7.94 -8.86
CA ILE A 467 5.28 -7.25 -10.10
C ILE A 467 6.72 -6.72 -10.09
N GLN A 468 7.16 -6.18 -8.95
CA GLN A 468 8.50 -5.62 -8.81
C GLN A 468 9.57 -6.71 -8.86
N VAL A 469 9.34 -7.84 -8.18
CA VAL A 469 10.25 -8.98 -8.20
C VAL A 469 10.29 -9.59 -9.61
N HIS A 470 9.14 -9.73 -10.26
CA HIS A 470 9.05 -10.21 -11.63
C HIS A 470 9.81 -9.31 -12.62
N ALA A 471 9.73 -7.99 -12.46
CA ALA A 471 10.48 -7.03 -13.27
C ALA A 471 12.00 -7.21 -13.10
N LYS A 472 12.48 -7.45 -11.87
CA LYS A 472 13.90 -7.76 -11.61
C LYS A 472 14.34 -9.05 -12.31
N VAL A 473 13.49 -10.08 -12.37
CA VAL A 473 13.80 -11.31 -13.11
C VAL A 473 13.98 -11.02 -14.61
N HIS A 474 13.18 -10.14 -15.20
CA HIS A 474 13.39 -9.69 -16.58
C HIS A 474 14.72 -8.97 -16.78
N GLU A 475 15.12 -8.15 -15.82
CA GLU A 475 16.40 -7.43 -15.86
C GLU A 475 17.59 -8.39 -15.77
N ILE A 476 17.55 -9.36 -14.86
CA ILE A 476 18.59 -10.39 -14.75
C ILE A 476 18.69 -11.21 -16.05
N LYS A 477 17.55 -11.64 -16.60
CA LYS A 477 17.52 -12.36 -17.88
C LYS A 477 18.06 -11.54 -19.04
N ARG A 478 17.83 -10.22 -19.04
CA ARG A 478 18.39 -9.28 -20.03
C ARG A 478 19.91 -9.22 -19.91
N GLN A 479 20.44 -9.13 -18.69
CA GLN A 479 21.88 -9.07 -18.43
C GLN A 479 22.61 -10.37 -18.78
N GLN A 480 21.98 -11.53 -18.57
CA GLN A 480 22.57 -12.84 -18.86
C GLN A 480 22.56 -13.22 -20.36
N GLN A 481 21.97 -12.40 -21.24
CA GLN A 481 21.96 -12.73 -22.66
C GLN A 481 23.37 -12.60 -23.27
N THR A 482 23.82 -13.66 -23.92
CA THR A 482 25.06 -13.63 -24.72
C THR A 482 24.71 -13.62 -26.20
N LEU A 483 25.41 -12.80 -26.99
CA LEU A 483 25.26 -12.82 -28.44
C LEU A 483 25.84 -14.11 -29.03
N PRO A 484 25.22 -14.66 -30.09
CA PRO A 484 25.88 -15.68 -30.89
C PRO A 484 27.16 -15.09 -31.49
N PRO A 485 28.23 -15.89 -31.60
CA PRO A 485 29.50 -15.37 -32.06
C PRO A 485 29.42 -14.92 -33.52
N ALA A 486 29.81 -13.67 -33.77
CA ALA A 486 29.75 -13.02 -35.08
C ALA A 486 30.85 -13.52 -36.04
N CYS A 487 30.62 -13.34 -37.33
CA CYS A 487 31.60 -13.56 -38.38
C CYS A 487 32.88 -12.76 -38.14
N SER A 488 34.06 -13.36 -38.32
CA SER A 488 35.35 -12.68 -38.16
C SER A 488 35.64 -11.61 -39.22
N ASN A 489 34.82 -11.52 -40.29
CA ASN A 489 34.87 -10.38 -41.21
C ASN A 489 34.19 -9.17 -40.55
N MET A 490 34.95 -8.13 -40.25
CA MET A 490 34.47 -6.92 -39.54
C MET A 490 33.37 -6.17 -40.30
N ASN A 491 33.30 -6.34 -41.62
CA ASN A 491 32.23 -5.78 -42.44
C ASN A 491 30.96 -6.65 -42.48
N CYS A 492 30.95 -7.82 -41.84
CA CYS A 492 29.86 -8.78 -41.91
C CYS A 492 29.14 -8.89 -40.56
N THR A 493 27.81 -8.74 -40.59
CA THR A 493 26.94 -8.89 -39.41
C THR A 493 26.43 -10.31 -39.19
N ARG A 494 26.68 -11.24 -40.12
CA ARG A 494 26.14 -12.60 -40.08
C ARG A 494 26.76 -13.44 -38.95
N PRO A 495 26.03 -14.44 -38.42
CA PRO A 495 26.60 -15.39 -37.45
C PRO A 495 27.74 -16.21 -38.07
N ARG A 496 28.75 -16.54 -37.27
CA ARG A 496 29.87 -17.37 -37.73
C ARG A 496 29.40 -18.80 -38.03
N ALA A 497 29.98 -19.39 -39.07
CA ALA A 497 29.84 -20.82 -39.35
C ALA A 497 31.08 -21.57 -38.83
N LYS A 498 30.98 -22.90 -38.71
CA LYS A 498 32.12 -23.75 -38.31
C LYS A 498 33.09 -23.88 -39.49
N ASN A 499 34.08 -23.00 -39.57
CA ASN A 499 35.19 -23.06 -40.53
C ASN A 499 36.48 -22.53 -39.91
N ARG A 500 37.62 -22.77 -40.57
CA ARG A 500 38.96 -22.41 -40.08
C ARG A 500 39.19 -20.89 -39.91
N LEU A 501 38.43 -20.06 -40.62
CA LEU A 501 38.55 -18.59 -40.58
C LEU A 501 37.48 -17.93 -39.70
N SER A 502 36.63 -18.71 -39.02
CA SER A 502 35.48 -18.23 -38.24
C SER A 502 34.55 -17.25 -39.00
N LEU A 503 34.44 -17.43 -40.32
CA LEU A 503 33.59 -16.62 -41.20
C LEU A 503 32.16 -17.20 -41.29
N CYS A 504 31.19 -16.41 -41.76
CA CYS A 504 29.88 -16.95 -42.16
C CYS A 504 29.99 -17.78 -43.46
N GLN A 505 28.97 -18.60 -43.77
CA GLN A 505 28.98 -19.46 -44.97
C GLN A 505 29.22 -18.68 -46.28
N TYR A 506 28.60 -17.51 -46.42
CA TYR A 506 28.75 -16.66 -47.61
C TYR A 506 30.13 -16.02 -47.73
N CYS A 507 30.71 -15.54 -46.62
CA CYS A 507 32.05 -14.97 -46.61
C CYS A 507 33.13 -16.04 -46.84
N PHE A 508 32.88 -17.27 -46.36
CA PHE A 508 33.80 -18.39 -46.52
C PHE A 508 33.75 -19.04 -47.91
N GLY A 509 32.61 -18.98 -48.61
CA GLY A 509 32.42 -19.65 -49.91
C GLY A 509 33.59 -19.51 -50.90
N PRO A 510 34.13 -18.31 -51.13
CA PRO A 510 35.27 -18.11 -52.05
C PRO A 510 36.60 -18.73 -51.61
N PHE A 511 36.70 -19.12 -50.34
CA PHE A 511 37.88 -19.76 -49.74
C PHE A 511 37.71 -21.27 -49.55
N TRP A 512 36.53 -21.81 -49.88
CA TRP A 512 36.27 -23.24 -49.80
C TRP A 512 37.24 -24.02 -50.72
N MET A 513 37.74 -25.13 -50.21
CA MET A 513 38.66 -26.03 -50.90
C MET A 513 38.30 -27.46 -50.52
N SER A 514 38.34 -28.34 -51.52
CA SER A 514 38.19 -29.78 -51.34
C SER A 514 39.52 -30.48 -50.97
N GLU A 515 40.66 -29.85 -51.27
CA GLU A 515 41.99 -30.37 -50.94
C GLU A 515 42.37 -30.11 -49.48
N ASP A 516 43.03 -31.08 -48.85
CA ASP A 516 43.53 -30.94 -47.48
C ASP A 516 44.76 -30.01 -47.43
N ASP A 517 44.73 -29.00 -46.56
CA ASP A 517 45.78 -27.98 -46.37
C ASP A 517 46.21 -27.94 -44.90
N PRO A 518 47.01 -28.91 -44.42
CA PRO A 518 47.36 -29.05 -43.01
C PRO A 518 48.18 -27.88 -42.45
N LYS A 519 48.84 -27.08 -43.31
CA LYS A 519 49.62 -25.89 -42.91
C LYS A 519 48.87 -24.56 -43.14
N ASN A 520 47.62 -24.58 -43.61
CA ASN A 520 46.81 -23.41 -43.97
C ASN A 520 47.48 -22.44 -44.97
N THR A 521 48.50 -22.90 -45.71
CA THR A 521 49.31 -22.05 -46.59
C THR A 521 48.54 -21.59 -47.82
N LYS A 522 47.78 -22.51 -48.44
CA LYS A 522 46.93 -22.21 -49.60
C LYS A 522 45.77 -21.31 -49.18
N LEU A 523 45.21 -21.53 -47.98
CA LEU A 523 44.15 -20.69 -47.43
C LEU A 523 44.60 -19.25 -47.22
N VAL A 524 45.76 -19.04 -46.60
CA VAL A 524 46.35 -17.69 -46.40
C VAL A 524 46.64 -17.02 -47.73
N GLN A 525 47.18 -17.74 -48.72
CA GLN A 525 47.42 -17.20 -50.06
C GLN A 525 46.13 -16.79 -50.79
N LYS A 526 45.02 -17.54 -50.62
CA LYS A 526 43.72 -17.15 -51.20
C LYS A 526 43.16 -15.90 -50.52
N VAL A 527 43.28 -15.78 -49.19
CA VAL A 527 42.90 -14.57 -48.45
C VAL A 527 43.70 -13.36 -48.93
N ALA A 528 45.03 -13.51 -49.06
CA ALA A 528 45.92 -12.46 -49.54
C ALA A 528 45.57 -12.02 -50.97
N ARG A 529 45.38 -12.97 -51.89
CA ARG A 529 44.97 -12.67 -53.28
C ARG A 529 43.66 -11.90 -53.34
N LYS A 530 42.67 -12.28 -52.53
CA LYS A 530 41.36 -11.62 -52.53
C LYS A 530 41.40 -10.20 -51.96
N LEU A 531 42.13 -9.98 -50.86
CA LEU A 531 42.32 -8.63 -50.31
C LEU A 531 43.17 -7.75 -51.24
N HIS A 532 44.20 -8.32 -51.89
CA HIS A 532 44.99 -7.61 -52.89
C HIS A 532 44.13 -7.14 -54.06
N ALA A 533 43.32 -8.03 -54.65
CA ALA A 533 42.39 -7.68 -55.72
C ALA A 533 41.38 -6.60 -55.28
N GLN A 534 40.94 -6.63 -54.03
CA GLN A 534 40.03 -5.61 -53.47
C GLN A 534 40.68 -4.22 -53.39
N LEU A 535 42.01 -4.14 -53.18
CA LEU A 535 42.77 -2.89 -53.12
C LEU A 535 43.20 -2.37 -54.51
N THR A 536 43.41 -3.25 -55.49
CA THR A 536 43.88 -2.86 -56.83
C THR A 536 42.74 -2.65 -57.84
N GLU A 537 41.77 -3.57 -57.87
CA GLU A 537 40.67 -3.57 -58.83
C GLU A 537 39.35 -3.08 -58.19
N GLY A 538 39.17 -3.39 -56.91
CA GLY A 538 37.94 -3.10 -56.18
C GLY A 538 36.83 -4.12 -56.48
N CYS A 539 35.70 -4.01 -55.77
CA CYS A 539 34.59 -4.96 -55.93
C CYS A 539 33.62 -4.61 -57.07
N GLY A 540 33.76 -3.43 -57.71
CA GLY A 540 32.94 -2.98 -58.83
C GLY A 540 31.50 -2.56 -58.46
N LYS A 541 31.17 -2.48 -57.17
CA LYS A 541 29.82 -2.17 -56.68
C LYS A 541 29.74 -0.76 -56.11
N LYS A 542 28.83 0.06 -56.64
CA LYS A 542 28.68 1.50 -56.28
C LYS A 542 28.30 1.75 -54.82
N TRP A 543 27.58 0.83 -54.19
CA TRP A 543 27.14 0.93 -52.78
C TRP A 543 28.19 0.44 -51.77
N CYS A 544 29.39 0.01 -52.21
CA CYS A 544 30.40 -0.50 -51.30
C CYS A 544 30.95 0.60 -50.39
N GLN A 545 30.91 0.38 -49.08
CA GLN A 545 31.43 1.31 -48.05
C GLN A 545 32.69 0.78 -47.35
N ASN A 546 33.31 -0.28 -47.86
CA ASN A 546 34.50 -0.85 -47.25
C ASN A 546 35.73 0.03 -47.50
N LYS A 547 36.36 0.53 -46.42
CA LYS A 547 37.57 1.37 -46.46
C LYS A 547 38.76 0.71 -47.16
N TYR A 548 38.78 -0.62 -47.22
CA TYR A 548 39.83 -1.41 -47.87
C TYR A 548 39.43 -1.88 -49.28
N CYS A 549 38.59 -1.11 -49.98
CA CYS A 549 38.14 -1.41 -51.34
C CYS A 549 38.34 -0.21 -52.26
N ALA A 550 39.07 -0.43 -53.37
CA ALA A 550 39.35 0.61 -54.36
C ALA A 550 38.10 1.25 -54.97
N THR A 551 37.00 0.49 -55.08
CA THR A 551 35.72 1.00 -55.58
C THR A 551 35.06 1.97 -54.59
N SER A 552 35.28 1.78 -53.29
CA SER A 552 34.69 2.63 -52.24
C SER A 552 35.50 3.91 -52.05
N THR A 553 36.83 3.81 -52.06
CA THR A 553 37.74 4.95 -51.90
C THR A 553 37.92 5.77 -53.18
N ASN A 554 37.44 5.25 -54.32
CA ASN A 554 37.66 5.81 -55.66
C ASN A 554 39.15 6.04 -56.00
N ASP A 555 40.02 5.26 -55.35
CA ASP A 555 41.47 5.35 -55.42
C ASP A 555 42.02 3.95 -55.63
N LYS A 556 42.41 3.66 -56.88
CA LYS A 556 42.99 2.36 -57.25
C LYS A 556 44.46 2.36 -56.84
N ARG A 557 44.80 1.54 -55.86
CA ARG A 557 46.18 1.37 -55.41
C ARG A 557 46.97 0.64 -56.50
N ASP A 558 48.19 1.09 -56.77
CA ASP A 558 49.15 0.30 -57.54
C ASP A 558 49.53 -0.97 -56.75
N ALA A 559 50.04 -1.99 -57.45
CA ALA A 559 50.36 -3.29 -56.86
C ALA A 559 51.36 -3.20 -55.69
N THR A 560 52.29 -2.24 -55.74
CA THR A 560 53.33 -2.06 -54.71
C THR A 560 52.75 -1.45 -53.45
N THR A 561 51.91 -0.42 -53.60
CA THR A 561 51.21 0.21 -52.47
C THR A 561 50.16 -0.72 -51.85
N ALA A 562 49.43 -1.49 -52.68
CA ALA A 562 48.46 -2.48 -52.21
C ALA A 562 49.14 -3.59 -51.38
N ALA A 563 50.28 -4.12 -51.83
CA ALA A 563 51.06 -5.11 -51.08
C ALA A 563 51.58 -4.54 -49.75
N SER A 564 52.05 -3.28 -49.76
CA SER A 564 52.56 -2.61 -48.56
C SER A 564 51.49 -2.42 -47.48
N LEU A 565 50.23 -2.16 -47.86
CA LEU A 565 49.09 -2.09 -46.93
C LEU A 565 48.59 -3.46 -46.47
N LEU A 566 48.70 -4.48 -47.33
CA LEU A 566 48.19 -5.82 -47.07
C LEU A 566 49.06 -6.60 -46.07
N ILE A 567 50.38 -6.43 -46.14
CA ILE A 567 51.35 -7.16 -45.29
C ILE A 567 51.03 -6.99 -43.79
N PRO A 568 50.80 -5.78 -43.25
CA PRO A 568 50.39 -5.60 -41.86
C PRO A 568 49.08 -6.31 -41.50
N MET A 569 48.10 -6.33 -42.39
CA MET A 569 46.77 -6.92 -42.14
C MET A 569 46.81 -8.46 -42.07
N ILE A 570 47.72 -9.09 -42.81
CA ILE A 570 47.82 -10.57 -42.89
C ILE A 570 48.94 -11.13 -42.00
N LYS A 571 49.88 -10.30 -41.53
CA LYS A 571 51.06 -10.73 -40.74
C LYS A 571 50.73 -11.69 -39.59
N ASN A 572 49.61 -11.45 -38.91
CA ASN A 572 49.20 -12.27 -37.75
C ASN A 572 48.27 -13.44 -38.12
N LEU A 573 47.73 -13.47 -39.35
CA LEU A 573 46.76 -14.48 -39.78
C LEU A 573 47.26 -15.93 -39.63
N PRO A 574 48.51 -16.29 -40.02
CA PRO A 574 49.01 -17.64 -39.82
C PRO A 574 49.15 -18.04 -38.35
N ARG A 575 49.44 -17.08 -37.46
CA ARG A 575 49.57 -17.32 -36.01
C ARG A 575 48.19 -17.49 -35.37
N GLU A 576 47.20 -16.70 -35.78
CA GLU A 576 45.81 -16.81 -35.32
C GLU A 576 45.15 -18.13 -35.74
N LEU A 577 45.45 -18.63 -36.94
CA LEU A 577 44.92 -19.90 -37.45
C LEU A 577 45.41 -21.14 -36.70
N ASN A 578 46.54 -21.04 -35.97
CA ASN A 578 47.07 -22.12 -35.16
C ASN A 578 46.51 -22.15 -33.74
N LYS A 579 45.69 -21.16 -33.34
CA LYS A 579 45.01 -21.14 -32.05
C LYS A 579 43.79 -22.08 -32.05
N PRO A 580 43.39 -22.64 -30.89
CA PRO A 580 42.24 -23.53 -30.78
C PRO A 580 40.89 -22.84 -31.13
N ASN A 581 40.79 -21.52 -30.93
CA ASN A 581 39.65 -20.70 -31.37
C ASN A 581 40.14 -19.51 -32.21
N PRO A 582 40.29 -19.67 -33.54
CA PRO A 582 40.78 -18.61 -34.41
C PRO A 582 39.71 -17.51 -34.56
N ASN A 583 40.09 -16.25 -34.36
CA ASN A 583 39.25 -15.08 -34.64
C ASN A 583 40.05 -13.98 -35.38
N PRO A 584 40.39 -14.19 -36.66
CA PRO A 584 41.21 -13.25 -37.40
C PRO A 584 40.41 -12.02 -37.86
N GLU A 585 40.94 -10.82 -37.64
CA GLU A 585 40.34 -9.58 -38.14
C GLU A 585 40.50 -9.46 -39.65
N LEU A 586 39.40 -9.63 -40.39
CA LEU A 586 39.39 -9.59 -41.86
C LEU A 586 38.39 -8.54 -42.36
N TYR A 587 38.68 -7.91 -43.50
CA TYR A 587 37.88 -6.81 -44.05
C TYR A 587 37.48 -7.07 -45.51
N PHE A 588 36.65 -8.10 -45.74
CA PHE A 588 36.16 -8.41 -47.08
C PHE A 588 34.91 -7.59 -47.42
N CYS A 589 34.77 -7.23 -48.70
CA CYS A 589 33.51 -6.70 -49.22
C CYS A 589 32.37 -7.71 -49.07
N VAL A 590 31.21 -7.22 -48.66
CA VAL A 590 29.98 -7.98 -48.45
C VAL A 590 28.90 -7.54 -49.44
N ASP A 591 27.67 -8.04 -49.30
CA ASP A 591 26.51 -7.63 -50.10
C ASP A 591 25.91 -6.29 -49.63
N GLU A 592 24.97 -5.76 -50.40
CA GLU A 592 24.34 -4.45 -50.16
C GLU A 592 23.59 -4.42 -48.83
N SER A 593 22.78 -5.46 -48.59
CA SER A 593 22.00 -5.63 -47.37
C SER A 593 22.87 -5.58 -46.11
N ILE A 594 23.98 -6.32 -46.09
CA ILE A 594 24.85 -6.37 -44.91
C ILE A 594 25.65 -5.08 -44.78
N SER A 595 26.07 -4.46 -45.89
CA SER A 595 26.76 -3.16 -45.87
C SER A 595 25.87 -2.07 -45.25
N GLN A 596 24.61 -2.00 -45.68
CA GLN A 596 23.63 -1.04 -45.16
C GLN A 596 23.31 -1.27 -43.69
N LYS A 597 23.06 -2.53 -43.28
CA LYS A 597 22.80 -2.89 -41.87
C LYS A 597 23.99 -2.58 -40.97
N LYS A 598 25.22 -2.84 -41.44
CA LYS A 598 26.44 -2.54 -40.70
C LYS A 598 26.61 -1.03 -40.48
N PHE A 599 26.38 -0.23 -41.51
CA PHE A 599 26.39 1.22 -41.41
C PHE A 599 25.37 1.74 -40.37
N LEU A 600 24.12 1.29 -40.45
CA LEU A 600 23.08 1.67 -39.48
C LEU A 600 23.43 1.25 -38.05
N ALA A 601 24.00 0.05 -37.86
CA ALA A 601 24.45 -0.41 -36.56
C ALA A 601 25.63 0.39 -36.00
N ASP A 602 26.55 0.85 -36.84
CA ASP A 602 27.67 1.71 -36.44
C ASP A 602 27.19 3.12 -36.04
N VAL A 603 26.20 3.68 -36.75
CA VAL A 603 25.53 4.94 -36.35
C VAL A 603 24.89 4.77 -34.97
N LEU A 604 24.11 3.72 -34.78
CA LEU A 604 23.44 3.42 -33.52
C LEU A 604 24.44 3.20 -32.36
N TYR A 605 25.58 2.56 -32.64
CA TYR A 605 26.65 2.35 -31.67
C TYR A 605 27.32 3.67 -31.23
N ASN A 606 27.57 4.56 -32.18
CA ASN A 606 28.16 5.88 -31.89
C ASN A 606 27.18 6.77 -31.11
N GLU A 607 25.89 6.74 -31.44
CA GLU A 607 24.84 7.45 -30.69
C GLU A 607 24.62 6.90 -29.27
N ALA A 608 24.93 5.62 -29.05
CA ALA A 608 24.72 4.96 -27.77
C ALA A 608 25.85 5.20 -26.75
N GLU A 609 26.90 5.97 -27.08
CA GLU A 609 28.01 6.33 -26.17
C GLU A 609 28.58 5.12 -25.38
N ASP A 610 28.81 4.00 -26.07
CA ASP A 610 29.36 2.75 -25.51
C ASP A 610 28.47 2.05 -24.45
N LYS A 611 27.17 2.35 -24.38
CA LYS A 611 26.21 1.66 -23.48
C LYS A 611 25.98 0.20 -23.85
N TYR A 612 26.11 -0.13 -25.13
CA TYR A 612 25.80 -1.45 -25.72
C TYR A 612 26.98 -1.95 -26.56
N GLU A 613 27.21 -3.26 -26.59
CA GLU A 613 28.15 -3.85 -27.54
C GLU A 613 27.61 -3.75 -28.97
N LEU A 614 28.52 -3.54 -29.94
CA LEU A 614 28.19 -3.40 -31.36
C LEU A 614 27.35 -4.57 -31.91
N GLY A 615 27.56 -5.79 -31.42
CA GLY A 615 26.77 -6.94 -31.84
C GLY A 615 25.30 -6.87 -31.44
N TRP A 616 24.96 -6.16 -30.35
CA TRP A 616 23.57 -5.92 -29.97
C TRP A 616 22.93 -4.86 -30.87
N CYS A 617 23.67 -3.82 -31.24
CA CYS A 617 23.23 -2.81 -32.22
C CYS A 617 22.89 -3.46 -33.56
N VAL A 618 23.74 -4.39 -34.01
CA VAL A 618 23.50 -5.20 -35.22
C VAL A 618 22.19 -6.00 -35.11
N LYS A 619 22.00 -6.72 -34.00
CA LYS A 619 20.79 -7.53 -33.78
C LYS A 619 19.51 -6.68 -33.69
N ALA A 620 19.61 -5.48 -33.13
CA ALA A 620 18.50 -4.53 -33.07
C ALA A 620 18.08 -4.08 -34.47
N VAL A 621 19.04 -3.66 -35.29
CA VAL A 621 18.81 -3.25 -36.70
C VAL A 621 18.25 -4.40 -37.54
N GLU A 622 18.70 -5.64 -37.30
CA GLU A 622 18.16 -6.83 -37.97
C GLU A 622 16.72 -7.15 -37.57
N SER A 623 16.38 -6.96 -36.28
CA SER A 623 15.04 -7.26 -35.76
C SER A 623 14.01 -6.23 -36.21
N GLU A 624 14.40 -4.96 -36.28
CA GLU A 624 13.52 -3.83 -36.64
C GLU A 624 13.65 -3.42 -38.13
N GLN A 625 14.24 -4.28 -38.97
CA GLN A 625 14.32 -4.11 -40.43
C GLN A 625 14.97 -2.78 -40.89
N GLY A 626 15.87 -2.20 -40.10
CA GLY A 626 16.60 -0.98 -40.46
C GLY A 626 16.04 0.34 -39.91
N ASP A 627 14.97 0.32 -39.13
CA ASP A 627 14.44 1.50 -38.44
C ASP A 627 15.29 1.82 -37.19
N LEU A 628 15.97 2.97 -37.18
CA LEU A 628 16.90 3.37 -36.11
C LEU A 628 16.17 3.69 -34.79
N ASP A 629 15.02 4.35 -34.84
CA ASP A 629 14.28 4.75 -33.65
C ASP A 629 13.71 3.52 -32.93
N ARG A 630 13.16 2.58 -33.71
CA ARG A 630 12.68 1.30 -33.18
C ARG A 630 13.84 0.43 -32.69
N ALA A 631 14.97 0.40 -33.40
CA ALA A 631 16.16 -0.32 -32.97
C ALA A 631 16.69 0.18 -31.63
N LYS A 632 16.65 1.50 -31.38
CA LYS A 632 17.03 2.09 -30.09
C LYS A 632 16.12 1.64 -28.94
N ILE A 633 14.80 1.68 -29.16
CA ILE A 633 13.81 1.17 -28.17
C ILE A 633 14.02 -0.34 -27.93
N TRP A 634 14.33 -1.09 -28.98
CA TRP A 634 14.61 -2.52 -28.88
C TRP A 634 15.85 -2.80 -28.02
N LEU A 635 16.93 -2.01 -28.18
CA LEU A 635 18.15 -2.13 -27.37
C LEU A 635 17.87 -1.91 -25.89
N ASP A 636 17.18 -0.83 -25.52
CA ASP A 636 16.86 -0.55 -24.12
C ASP A 636 16.04 -1.66 -23.44
N ARG A 637 15.16 -2.30 -24.22
CA ARG A 637 14.29 -3.39 -23.74
C ARG A 637 15.00 -4.74 -23.63
N ASN A 638 15.91 -5.05 -24.56
CA ASN A 638 16.41 -6.42 -24.77
C ASN A 638 17.91 -6.60 -24.57
N ALA A 639 18.73 -5.57 -24.75
CA ALA A 639 20.19 -5.70 -24.71
C ALA A 639 20.75 -5.49 -23.28
N PRO A 640 21.80 -6.24 -22.89
CA PRO A 640 22.57 -5.99 -21.68
C PRO A 640 23.35 -4.68 -21.80
N ARG A 641 23.43 -3.91 -20.71
CA ARG A 641 24.24 -2.68 -20.63
C ARG A 641 25.65 -3.01 -20.13
N LYS A 642 26.68 -2.46 -20.76
CA LYS A 642 28.09 -2.70 -20.38
C LYS A 642 28.44 -2.24 -18.96
N ASN A 643 27.84 -1.16 -18.46
CA ASN A 643 28.23 -0.52 -17.18
C ASN A 643 27.36 -0.87 -15.97
N HIS A 644 26.55 -1.93 -16.02
CA HIS A 644 25.93 -2.48 -14.81
C HIS A 644 26.72 -3.71 -14.33
N LEU A 645 27.93 -3.45 -13.81
CA LEU A 645 28.48 -4.34 -12.79
C LEU A 645 27.60 -4.12 -11.55
N LEU A 646 26.98 -5.22 -11.08
CA LEU A 646 26.24 -5.29 -9.82
C LEU A 646 27.12 -4.89 -8.64
#